data_AF-Q2FNQ0-F1
#
_entry.id   AF-Q2FNQ0-F1
#
_cell.length_a   1.000
_cell.length_b   1.000
_cell.length_c   1.000
_cell.angle_alpha   90.00
_cell.angle_beta   90.00
_cell.angle_gamma   90.00
#
_symmetry.space_group_name_H-M   'P 1'
#
loop_
_entity.id
_entity.type
_entity.pdbx_description
1 polymer ?
#
loop_
_entity_poly.entity_id
_entity_poly.type
_entity_poly.pdbx_seq_one_letter_code
_entity_poly.pdbx_strand_id
1 'polypeptide(L)'
;MDLAESILNELVTLQKKNEELLGIISRLEHESDVIIKQFEDKIADLNKNLKKAQDISSKSEKKYETLCREKNREHESFEKEKKELEANYLTRISELEKSLSEYLSSIQEKEAQIQILTDLVKEHENTASQKIEDFSARIKQLTDQLESQKVLFEKEKSDLRSEYEEILAKTRDEVVRKEHELRTLASDLKNRIAEEKRVQKDRIREQGEYTKRISELQSFLESARSDYTHLQSLFNEETKQLTRKVQDLTQEIEQLIQGKTDLEADLSLKIRDLEREIKSLHEKSARDAETIEQLTRENSDLVRLSNELQNDGALKDKRISELSSSFDLKAAEMEQTIYQLTMEIEMKDQELKSAESRISELNLEIQRLEDQHRADEKSYAESIQSFSIQIKDLQDQLVTSEVSHKDEAHKLTARIEEIAHDLEETIHLKAQREQEFRDEITYLHEELIRRKEEWKAKLESGAREIAERDRHISLISGNNEALRAELERVRARLLMLEKTIREEKEEPVHALYRQIQNLSGKLAAKESENSVLASRIIRLDTENTRLSQLLTDIGCPHETEAAEEKGIKPGSLDKTPAPNRSDISGFLMNLDDPLHAMDAAASILRFGPQVTDMLIPLLYQGPQSRRAWVAVLLYELNDPRATKPLSDLLESSETGLRELIWDTRLRFREWRRSGVSSTTAQ
;
A
#
# COMPACT_ATOMS: atom_id res chain seq x y z
N MET A 1 -71.66 -108.04 -81.14
CA MET A 1 -70.69 -107.11 -81.78
C MET A 1 -70.17 -106.05 -80.78
N ASP A 2 -70.23 -106.33 -79.49
CA ASP A 2 -70.75 -105.32 -78.55
C ASP A 2 -69.66 -104.48 -77.86
N LEU A 3 -68.39 -104.85 -78.08
CA LEU A 3 -67.23 -104.18 -77.47
C LEU A 3 -66.87 -102.86 -78.19
N ALA A 4 -66.99 -102.81 -79.52
CA ALA A 4 -66.58 -101.65 -80.32
C ALA A 4 -67.52 -100.44 -80.12
N GLU A 5 -68.83 -100.70 -80.03
CA GLU A 5 -69.83 -99.67 -79.81
C GLU A 5 -69.79 -99.11 -78.38
N SER A 6 -69.43 -99.95 -77.39
CA SER A 6 -69.11 -99.48 -76.02
C SER A 6 -67.93 -98.51 -76.03
N ILE A 7 -66.80 -98.90 -76.65
CA ILE A 7 -65.58 -98.07 -76.71
C ILE A 7 -65.83 -96.75 -77.45
N LEU A 8 -66.63 -96.74 -78.53
CA LEU A 8 -66.94 -95.51 -79.25
C LEU A 8 -67.80 -94.54 -78.42
N ASN A 9 -68.82 -95.03 -77.71
CA ASN A 9 -69.62 -94.20 -76.81
C ASN A 9 -68.79 -93.70 -75.61
N GLU A 10 -67.86 -94.50 -75.11
CA GLU A 10 -66.92 -94.10 -74.07
C GLU A 10 -65.95 -93.01 -74.58
N LEU A 11 -65.42 -93.14 -75.80
CA LEU A 11 -64.61 -92.09 -76.44
C LEU A 11 -65.36 -90.78 -76.68
N VAL A 12 -66.60 -90.83 -77.17
CA VAL A 12 -67.42 -89.61 -77.39
C VAL A 12 -67.78 -88.94 -76.06
N THR A 13 -68.09 -89.72 -75.02
CA THR A 13 -68.35 -89.14 -73.68
C THR A 13 -67.07 -88.65 -72.99
N LEU A 14 -65.90 -89.25 -73.26
CA LEU A 14 -64.61 -88.73 -72.82
C LEU A 14 -64.20 -87.45 -73.56
N GLN A 15 -64.43 -87.37 -74.88
CA GLN A 15 -64.18 -86.14 -75.64
C GLN A 15 -65.09 -85.01 -75.15
N LYS A 16 -66.39 -85.27 -74.98
CA LYS A 16 -67.31 -84.26 -74.42
C LYS A 16 -66.92 -83.83 -73.01
N LYS A 17 -66.47 -84.76 -72.15
CA LYS A 17 -65.89 -84.42 -70.84
C LYS A 17 -64.62 -83.58 -70.96
N ASN A 18 -63.76 -83.81 -71.96
CA ASN A 18 -62.59 -82.96 -72.21
C ASN A 18 -62.99 -81.56 -72.69
N GLU A 19 -64.01 -81.41 -73.53
CA GLU A 19 -64.55 -80.12 -73.96
C GLU A 19 -65.21 -79.38 -72.78
N GLU A 20 -65.96 -80.09 -71.93
CA GLU A 20 -66.52 -79.56 -70.68
C GLU A 20 -65.41 -79.18 -69.67
N LEU A 21 -64.34 -79.97 -69.56
CA LEU A 21 -63.17 -79.67 -68.72
C LEU A 21 -62.38 -78.46 -69.23
N LEU A 22 -62.14 -78.34 -70.54
CA LEU A 22 -61.52 -77.15 -71.14
C LEU A 22 -62.40 -75.91 -70.92
N GLY A 23 -63.72 -76.06 -71.10
CA GLY A 23 -64.69 -75.01 -70.77
C GLY A 23 -64.77 -74.68 -69.27
N ILE A 24 -64.34 -75.55 -68.37
CA ILE A 24 -64.18 -75.26 -66.94
C ILE A 24 -62.82 -74.58 -66.70
N ILE A 25 -61.73 -75.10 -67.28
CA ILE A 25 -60.38 -74.54 -67.18
C ILE A 25 -60.38 -73.08 -67.63
N SER A 26 -60.87 -72.74 -68.82
CA SER A 26 -60.86 -71.34 -69.27
C SER A 26 -61.85 -70.42 -68.56
N ARG A 27 -62.80 -70.96 -67.80
CA ARG A 27 -63.56 -70.17 -66.80
C ARG A 27 -62.75 -69.94 -65.53
N LEU A 28 -62.06 -70.96 -65.02
CA LEU A 28 -61.16 -70.85 -63.86
C LEU A 28 -59.95 -69.95 -64.16
N GLU A 29 -59.42 -69.97 -65.39
CA GLU A 29 -58.38 -69.04 -65.86
C GLU A 29 -58.91 -67.61 -65.87
N HIS A 30 -60.10 -67.37 -66.45
CA HIS A 30 -60.69 -66.02 -66.46
C HIS A 30 -61.08 -65.53 -65.06
N GLU A 31 -61.64 -66.39 -64.21
CA GLU A 31 -61.93 -66.08 -62.80
C GLU A 31 -60.63 -65.81 -62.03
N SER A 32 -59.56 -66.59 -62.28
CA SER A 32 -58.23 -66.35 -61.71
C SER A 32 -57.66 -65.01 -62.17
N ASP A 33 -57.71 -64.67 -63.45
CA ASP A 33 -57.24 -63.38 -63.98
C ASP A 33 -58.04 -62.21 -63.41
N VAL A 34 -59.36 -62.35 -63.26
CA VAL A 34 -60.23 -61.35 -62.61
C VAL A 34 -59.90 -61.21 -61.13
N ILE A 35 -59.62 -62.31 -60.42
CA ILE A 35 -59.21 -62.31 -59.00
C ILE A 35 -57.81 -61.69 -58.85
N ILE A 36 -56.84 -62.05 -59.69
CA ILE A 36 -55.50 -61.48 -59.74
C ILE A 36 -55.60 -59.98 -59.97
N LYS A 37 -56.36 -59.55 -60.97
CA LYS A 37 -56.54 -58.12 -61.26
C LYS A 37 -57.23 -57.36 -60.13
N GLN A 38 -58.23 -57.96 -59.46
CA GLN A 38 -58.83 -57.39 -58.25
C GLN A 38 -57.80 -57.28 -57.11
N PHE A 39 -56.87 -58.22 -56.98
CA PHE A 39 -55.75 -58.10 -56.04
C PHE A 39 -54.74 -57.03 -56.47
N GLU A 40 -54.39 -56.92 -57.76
CA GLU A 40 -53.48 -55.89 -58.29
C GLU A 40 -54.05 -54.49 -58.09
N ASP A 41 -55.30 -54.23 -58.48
CA ASP A 41 -56.00 -52.96 -58.28
C ASP A 41 -56.07 -52.61 -56.79
N LYS A 42 -56.34 -53.60 -55.92
CA LYS A 42 -56.41 -53.41 -54.46
C LYS A 42 -55.04 -53.21 -53.82
N ILE A 43 -53.99 -53.84 -54.33
CA ILE A 43 -52.59 -53.59 -53.94
C ILE A 43 -52.16 -52.20 -54.40
N ALA A 44 -52.56 -51.75 -55.59
CA ALA A 44 -52.29 -50.41 -56.09
C ALA A 44 -52.97 -49.33 -55.23
N ASP A 45 -54.26 -49.49 -54.88
CA ASP A 45 -54.96 -48.55 -53.98
C ASP A 45 -54.45 -48.64 -52.53
N LEU A 46 -54.04 -49.82 -52.03
CA LEU A 46 -53.35 -49.94 -50.74
C LEU A 46 -52.00 -49.21 -50.74
N ASN A 47 -51.17 -49.39 -51.76
CA ASN A 47 -49.88 -48.69 -51.91
C ASN A 47 -50.06 -47.17 -52.03
N LYS A 48 -51.08 -46.72 -52.78
CA LYS A 48 -51.47 -45.31 -52.92
C LYS A 48 -51.96 -44.71 -51.60
N ASN A 49 -52.70 -45.47 -50.80
CA ASN A 49 -53.15 -45.02 -49.47
C ASN A 49 -52.04 -45.08 -48.42
N LEU A 50 -51.16 -46.08 -48.47
CA LEU A 50 -49.92 -46.14 -47.68
C LEU A 50 -49.01 -44.95 -48.00
N LYS A 51 -48.84 -44.61 -49.28
CA LYS A 51 -48.05 -43.45 -49.70
C LYS A 51 -48.67 -42.13 -49.23
N LYS A 52 -49.99 -41.96 -49.33
CA LYS A 52 -50.69 -40.81 -48.72
C LYS A 52 -50.46 -40.75 -47.20
N ALA A 53 -50.56 -41.88 -46.49
CA ALA A 53 -50.36 -41.94 -45.05
C ALA A 53 -48.91 -41.57 -44.67
N GLN A 54 -47.92 -42.08 -45.41
CA GLN A 54 -46.50 -41.72 -45.25
C GLN A 54 -46.26 -40.23 -45.53
N ASP A 55 -46.81 -39.69 -46.62
CA ASP A 55 -46.67 -38.27 -46.99
C ASP A 55 -47.40 -37.33 -46.03
N ILE A 56 -48.49 -37.78 -45.39
CA ILE A 56 -49.13 -37.09 -44.28
C ILE A 56 -48.24 -37.17 -43.04
N SER A 57 -47.73 -38.35 -42.68
CA SER A 57 -46.85 -38.58 -41.54
C SER A 57 -45.61 -37.68 -41.60
N SER A 58 -44.88 -37.68 -42.71
CA SER A 58 -43.70 -36.81 -42.89
C SER A 58 -44.04 -35.32 -43.01
N LYS A 59 -45.29 -34.95 -43.33
CA LYS A 59 -45.76 -33.55 -43.22
C LYS A 59 -46.08 -33.17 -41.78
N SER A 60 -46.66 -34.06 -40.96
CA SER A 60 -46.84 -33.81 -39.52
C SER A 60 -45.50 -33.81 -38.79
N GLU A 61 -44.60 -34.73 -39.10
CA GLU A 61 -43.23 -34.82 -38.56
C GLU A 61 -42.47 -33.51 -38.80
N LYS A 62 -42.41 -33.02 -40.04
CA LYS A 62 -41.78 -31.73 -40.36
C LYS A 62 -42.47 -30.53 -39.70
N LYS A 63 -43.79 -30.58 -39.49
CA LYS A 63 -44.51 -29.55 -38.72
C LYS A 63 -44.12 -29.57 -37.24
N TYR A 64 -44.04 -30.75 -36.62
CA TYR A 64 -43.57 -30.88 -35.23
C TYR A 64 -42.10 -30.49 -35.09
N GLU A 65 -41.23 -30.91 -36.02
CA GLU A 65 -39.81 -30.51 -36.06
C GLU A 65 -39.66 -28.98 -36.19
N THR A 66 -40.47 -28.33 -37.02
CA THR A 66 -40.51 -26.87 -37.15
C THR A 66 -41.01 -26.21 -35.87
N LEU A 67 -42.10 -26.70 -35.29
CA LEU A 67 -42.69 -26.18 -34.06
C LEU A 67 -41.74 -26.34 -32.85
N CYS A 68 -41.00 -27.46 -32.76
CA CYS A 68 -39.97 -27.65 -31.75
C CYS A 68 -38.79 -26.68 -31.94
N ARG A 69 -38.35 -26.43 -33.18
CA ARG A 69 -37.34 -25.39 -33.46
C ARG A 69 -37.83 -23.99 -33.13
N GLU A 70 -39.10 -23.70 -33.38
CA GLU A 70 -39.74 -22.42 -33.05
C GLU A 70 -39.85 -22.22 -31.53
N LYS A 71 -40.35 -23.22 -30.81
CA LYS A 71 -40.44 -23.20 -29.34
C LYS A 71 -39.09 -23.18 -28.65
N ASN A 72 -38.06 -23.81 -29.22
CA ASN A 72 -36.69 -23.69 -28.70
C ASN A 72 -36.15 -22.26 -28.89
N ARG A 73 -36.41 -21.60 -30.03
CA ARG A 73 -36.02 -20.19 -30.24
C ARG A 73 -36.78 -19.23 -29.32
N GLU A 74 -38.07 -19.47 -29.08
CA GLU A 74 -38.83 -18.72 -28.07
C GLU A 74 -38.20 -18.90 -26.68
N HIS A 75 -37.89 -20.13 -26.28
CA HIS A 75 -37.23 -20.42 -25.01
C HIS A 75 -35.83 -19.78 -24.92
N GLU A 76 -35.06 -19.75 -26.01
CA GLU A 76 -33.78 -19.05 -26.08
C GLU A 76 -33.93 -17.52 -26.02
N SER A 77 -35.05 -16.95 -26.48
CA SER A 77 -35.38 -15.53 -26.32
C SER A 77 -35.74 -15.23 -24.87
N PHE A 78 -36.68 -15.98 -24.29
CA PHE A 78 -37.10 -15.81 -22.89
C PHE A 78 -35.94 -16.02 -21.90
N GLU A 79 -35.02 -16.96 -22.15
CA GLU A 79 -33.82 -17.13 -21.32
C GLU A 79 -32.75 -16.03 -21.51
N LYS A 80 -32.79 -15.26 -22.61
CA LYS A 80 -31.97 -14.05 -22.77
C LYS A 80 -32.63 -12.86 -22.07
N GLU A 81 -33.90 -12.60 -22.37
CA GLU A 81 -34.71 -11.54 -21.75
C GLU A 81 -34.71 -11.67 -20.22
N LYS A 82 -34.83 -12.89 -19.69
CA LYS A 82 -34.70 -13.19 -18.26
C LYS A 82 -33.30 -12.85 -17.71
N LYS A 83 -32.22 -13.22 -18.40
CA LYS A 83 -30.85 -12.94 -17.95
C LYS A 83 -30.50 -11.45 -18.04
N GLU A 84 -31.03 -10.75 -19.04
CA GLU A 84 -30.93 -9.30 -19.16
C GLU A 84 -31.72 -8.61 -18.03
N LEU A 85 -32.93 -9.07 -17.69
CA LEU A 85 -33.67 -8.61 -16.52
C LEU A 85 -32.95 -8.90 -15.20
N GLU A 86 -32.45 -10.12 -15.00
CA GLU A 86 -31.66 -10.51 -13.83
C GLU A 86 -30.40 -9.63 -13.68
N ALA A 87 -29.66 -9.38 -14.76
CA ALA A 87 -28.50 -8.50 -14.77
C ALA A 87 -28.87 -7.02 -14.47
N ASN A 88 -29.96 -6.53 -15.06
CA ASN A 88 -30.47 -5.17 -14.79
C ASN A 88 -30.91 -5.00 -13.32
N TYR A 89 -31.61 -5.99 -12.75
CA TYR A 89 -31.97 -5.97 -11.34
C TYR A 89 -30.76 -6.09 -10.41
N LEU A 90 -29.78 -6.95 -10.72
CA LEU A 90 -28.52 -7.05 -9.95
C LEU A 90 -27.74 -5.74 -9.98
N THR A 91 -27.66 -5.09 -11.15
CA THR A 91 -27.03 -3.77 -11.29
C THR A 91 -27.76 -2.74 -10.44
N ARG A 92 -29.09 -2.70 -10.50
CA ARG A 92 -29.90 -1.75 -9.73
C ARG A 92 -29.86 -2.02 -8.22
N ILE A 93 -29.75 -3.27 -7.80
CA ILE A 93 -29.51 -3.64 -6.39
C ILE A 93 -28.15 -3.10 -5.95
N SER A 94 -27.09 -3.32 -6.73
CA SER A 94 -25.75 -2.83 -6.40
C SER A 94 -25.66 -1.30 -6.36
N GLU A 95 -26.35 -0.58 -7.26
CA GLU A 95 -26.52 0.88 -7.18
C GLU A 95 -27.21 1.32 -5.87
N LEU A 96 -28.26 0.62 -5.46
CA LEU A 96 -29.00 0.93 -4.24
C LEU A 96 -28.18 0.61 -2.98
N GLU A 97 -27.50 -0.54 -2.94
CA GLU A 97 -26.56 -0.93 -1.88
C GLU A 97 -25.42 0.09 -1.73
N LYS A 98 -24.86 0.59 -2.85
CA LYS A 98 -23.88 1.67 -2.85
C LYS A 98 -24.46 2.97 -2.29
N SER A 99 -25.66 3.37 -2.72
CA SER A 99 -26.29 4.58 -2.16
C SER A 99 -26.60 4.45 -0.67
N LEU A 100 -26.96 3.24 -0.20
CA LEU A 100 -27.19 2.95 1.21
C LEU A 100 -25.89 3.00 2.01
N SER A 101 -24.76 2.51 1.49
CA SER A 101 -23.47 2.62 2.16
C SER A 101 -22.97 4.07 2.23
N GLU A 102 -23.21 4.87 1.19
CA GLU A 102 -22.95 6.32 1.18
C GLU A 102 -23.80 7.06 2.23
N TYR A 103 -25.11 6.76 2.31
CA TYR A 103 -25.98 7.32 3.36
C TYR A 103 -25.59 6.87 4.77
N LEU A 104 -25.19 5.61 4.97
CA LEU A 104 -24.73 5.11 6.27
C LEU A 104 -23.43 5.79 6.72
N SER A 105 -22.46 5.98 5.82
CA SER A 105 -21.25 6.76 6.11
C SER A 105 -21.60 8.20 6.49
N SER A 106 -22.50 8.84 5.75
CA SER A 106 -22.94 10.21 6.05
C SER A 106 -23.69 10.32 7.39
N ILE A 107 -24.47 9.30 7.78
CA ILE A 107 -25.10 9.22 9.10
C ILE A 107 -24.03 9.10 10.19
N GLN A 108 -23.05 8.21 10.04
CA GLN A 108 -21.96 8.04 11.01
C GLN A 108 -21.11 9.31 11.18
N GLU A 109 -20.81 10.02 10.09
CA GLU A 109 -20.17 11.35 10.12
C GLU A 109 -21.01 12.37 10.91
N LYS A 110 -22.33 12.34 10.78
CA LYS A 110 -23.26 13.24 11.49
C LYS A 110 -23.40 12.86 12.97
N GLU A 111 -23.43 11.57 13.29
CA GLU A 111 -23.39 11.08 14.68
C GLU A 111 -22.09 11.49 15.39
N ALA A 112 -20.94 11.37 14.71
CA ALA A 112 -19.66 11.86 15.22
C ALA A 112 -19.65 13.39 15.43
N GLN A 113 -20.20 14.16 14.49
CA GLN A 113 -20.34 15.62 14.63
C GLN A 113 -21.28 16.00 15.79
N ILE A 114 -22.38 15.27 15.99
CA ILE A 114 -23.30 15.45 17.12
C ILE A 114 -22.60 15.12 18.45
N GLN A 115 -21.78 14.08 18.51
CA GLN A 115 -21.02 13.72 19.71
C GLN A 115 -20.03 14.84 20.09
N ILE A 116 -19.23 15.33 19.13
CA ILE A 116 -18.29 16.45 19.35
C ILE A 116 -19.01 17.71 19.86
N LEU A 117 -20.15 18.07 19.24
CA LEU A 117 -20.96 19.19 19.70
C LEU A 117 -21.57 18.97 21.09
N THR A 118 -21.95 17.73 21.42
CA THR A 118 -22.49 17.36 22.74
C THR A 118 -21.45 17.48 23.84
N ASP A 119 -20.20 17.12 23.55
CA ASP A 119 -19.11 17.24 24.54
C ASP A 119 -18.62 18.69 24.68
N LEU A 120 -18.57 19.47 23.59
CA LEU A 120 -18.35 20.92 23.66
C LEU A 120 -19.42 21.65 24.50
N VAL A 121 -20.70 21.25 24.38
CA VAL A 121 -21.77 21.80 25.23
C VAL A 121 -21.51 21.48 26.71
N LYS A 122 -21.09 20.26 27.07
CA LYS A 122 -20.72 19.91 28.46
C LYS A 122 -19.53 20.73 28.97
N GLU A 123 -18.51 20.99 28.14
CA GLU A 123 -17.39 21.85 28.56
C GLU A 123 -17.84 23.30 28.77
N HIS A 124 -18.75 23.81 27.93
CA HIS A 124 -19.37 25.12 28.16
C HIS A 124 -20.27 25.15 29.41
N GLU A 125 -21.02 24.10 29.72
CA GLU A 125 -21.80 23.97 30.97
C GLU A 125 -20.90 23.90 32.21
N ASN A 126 -19.81 23.14 32.15
CA ASN A 126 -18.81 23.03 33.23
C ASN A 126 -18.08 24.37 33.46
N THR A 127 -17.61 25.03 32.40
CA THR A 127 -16.92 26.33 32.51
C THR A 127 -17.86 27.48 32.90
N ALA A 128 -19.14 27.41 32.52
CA ALA A 128 -20.16 28.32 33.05
C ALA A 128 -20.43 28.08 34.54
N SER A 129 -20.54 26.81 34.96
CA SER A 129 -20.73 26.45 36.37
C SER A 129 -19.57 26.91 37.25
N GLN A 130 -18.32 26.70 36.82
CA GLN A 130 -17.14 27.20 37.52
C GLN A 130 -17.16 28.73 37.64
N LYS A 131 -17.46 29.45 36.56
CA LYS A 131 -17.57 30.93 36.60
C LYS A 131 -18.69 31.41 37.53
N ILE A 132 -19.82 30.69 37.61
CA ILE A 132 -20.90 30.99 38.57
C ILE A 132 -20.43 30.78 40.01
N GLU A 133 -19.65 29.72 40.29
CA GLU A 133 -19.08 29.48 41.62
C GLU A 133 -18.01 30.54 41.99
N ASP A 134 -17.12 30.88 41.06
CA ASP A 134 -16.10 31.93 41.21
C ASP A 134 -16.75 33.31 41.49
N PHE A 135 -17.79 33.68 40.72
CA PHE A 135 -18.55 34.91 40.96
C PHE A 135 -19.31 34.87 42.29
N SER A 136 -19.89 33.73 42.68
CA SER A 136 -20.55 33.55 43.97
C SER A 136 -19.57 33.75 45.13
N ALA A 137 -18.39 33.14 45.05
CA ALA A 137 -17.30 33.32 46.02
C ALA A 137 -16.83 34.78 46.08
N ARG A 138 -16.70 35.47 44.94
CA ARG A 138 -16.30 36.88 44.88
C ARG A 138 -17.38 37.82 45.44
N ILE A 139 -18.66 37.59 45.14
CA ILE A 139 -19.80 38.33 45.71
C ILE A 139 -19.83 38.16 47.23
N LYS A 140 -19.63 36.93 47.73
CA LYS A 140 -19.52 36.66 49.17
C LYS A 140 -18.35 37.43 49.79
N GLN A 141 -17.16 37.37 49.20
CA GLN A 141 -15.98 38.11 49.69
C GLN A 141 -16.24 39.63 49.76
N LEU A 142 -16.89 40.20 48.74
CA LEU A 142 -17.24 41.63 48.73
C LEU A 142 -18.32 41.97 49.77
N THR A 143 -19.25 41.05 50.04
CA THR A 143 -20.29 41.20 51.08
C THR A 143 -19.68 41.15 52.48
N ASP A 144 -18.78 40.19 52.74
CA ASP A 144 -18.03 40.07 53.99
C ASP A 144 -17.15 41.33 54.22
N GLN A 145 -16.53 41.87 53.16
CA GLN A 145 -15.79 43.14 53.22
C GLN A 145 -16.70 44.34 53.53
N LEU A 146 -17.85 44.46 52.87
CA LEU A 146 -18.81 45.55 53.09
C LEU A 146 -19.31 45.56 54.55
N GLU A 147 -19.69 44.39 55.06
CA GLU A 147 -20.17 44.28 56.44
C GLU A 147 -19.04 44.56 57.45
N SER A 148 -17.78 44.17 57.16
CA SER A 148 -16.63 44.53 58.00
C SER A 148 -16.38 46.05 58.06
N GLN A 149 -16.52 46.77 56.94
CA GLN A 149 -16.43 48.23 56.90
C GLN A 149 -17.60 48.89 57.63
N LYS A 150 -18.82 48.37 57.46
CA LYS A 150 -20.01 48.83 58.17
C LYS A 150 -19.85 48.69 59.69
N VAL A 151 -19.31 47.58 60.18
CA VAL A 151 -19.01 47.39 61.62
C VAL A 151 -17.95 48.40 62.12
N LEU A 152 -16.93 48.72 61.31
CA LEU A 152 -15.96 49.76 61.65
C LEU A 152 -16.61 51.14 61.73
N PHE A 153 -17.39 51.55 60.72
CA PHE A 153 -18.09 52.84 60.72
C PHE A 153 -19.16 52.95 61.82
N GLU A 154 -19.87 51.86 62.15
CA GLU A 154 -20.80 51.83 63.28
C GLU A 154 -20.07 51.99 64.62
N LYS A 155 -18.85 51.42 64.75
CA LYS A 155 -18.00 51.63 65.92
C LYS A 155 -17.47 53.06 65.99
N GLU A 156 -16.88 53.60 64.92
CA GLU A 156 -16.39 55.00 64.88
C GLU A 156 -17.51 56.00 65.22
N LYS A 157 -18.72 55.76 64.71
CA LYS A 157 -19.93 56.53 65.02
C LYS A 157 -20.39 56.39 66.48
N SER A 158 -20.10 55.26 67.13
CA SER A 158 -20.33 55.07 68.58
C SER A 158 -19.27 55.79 69.41
N ASP A 159 -18.00 55.67 69.02
CA ASP A 159 -16.86 56.30 69.70
C ASP A 159 -17.01 57.85 69.64
N LEU A 160 -17.28 58.42 68.45
CA LEU A 160 -17.61 59.85 68.24
C LEU A 160 -18.83 60.34 69.04
N ARG A 161 -19.85 59.50 69.23
CA ARG A 161 -21.01 59.83 70.08
C ARG A 161 -20.60 59.92 71.55
N SER A 162 -19.78 58.98 72.02
CA SER A 162 -19.25 58.99 73.38
C SER A 162 -18.39 60.22 73.66
N GLU A 163 -17.52 60.61 72.72
CA GLU A 163 -16.71 61.83 72.83
C GLU A 163 -17.60 63.09 72.87
N TYR A 164 -18.61 63.17 71.99
CA TYR A 164 -19.54 64.30 71.96
C TYR A 164 -20.38 64.40 73.25
N GLU A 165 -20.84 63.28 73.80
CA GLU A 165 -21.55 63.24 75.09
C GLU A 165 -20.64 63.62 76.27
N GLU A 166 -19.36 63.23 76.26
CA GLU A 166 -18.38 63.65 77.28
C GLU A 166 -18.07 65.16 77.20
N ILE A 167 -17.95 65.73 75.99
CA ILE A 167 -17.78 67.17 75.77
C ILE A 167 -19.03 67.95 76.22
N LEU A 168 -20.23 67.43 75.94
CA LEU A 168 -21.49 68.00 76.43
C LEU A 168 -21.62 67.91 77.96
N ALA A 169 -21.13 66.85 78.59
CA ALA A 169 -21.09 66.75 80.06
C ALA A 169 -20.13 67.80 80.64
N LYS A 170 -18.89 67.87 80.16
CA LYS A 170 -17.88 68.85 80.58
C LYS A 170 -18.36 70.30 80.44
N THR A 171 -19.02 70.63 79.33
CA THR A 171 -19.57 71.99 79.10
C THR A 171 -20.81 72.29 79.96
N ARG A 172 -21.67 71.31 80.25
CA ARG A 172 -22.76 71.48 81.23
C ARG A 172 -22.21 71.74 82.64
N ASP A 173 -21.20 70.98 83.06
CA ASP A 173 -20.56 71.18 84.38
C ASP A 173 -19.84 72.53 84.46
N GLU A 174 -19.20 72.99 83.39
CA GLU A 174 -18.61 74.33 83.28
C GLU A 174 -19.68 75.43 83.44
N VAL A 175 -20.81 75.30 82.73
CA VAL A 175 -21.94 76.26 82.82
C VAL A 175 -22.56 76.25 84.23
N VAL A 176 -22.79 75.08 84.84
CA VAL A 176 -23.30 74.98 86.23
C VAL A 176 -22.34 75.64 87.23
N ARG A 177 -21.02 75.47 87.05
CA ARG A 177 -20.02 76.10 87.90
C ARG A 177 -20.01 77.62 87.73
N LYS A 178 -20.08 78.12 86.49
CA LYS A 178 -20.15 79.56 86.18
C LYS A 178 -21.47 80.20 86.64
N GLU A 179 -22.59 79.49 86.55
CA GLU A 179 -23.84 79.93 87.19
C GLU A 179 -23.70 80.01 88.71
N HIS A 180 -23.02 79.06 89.36
CA HIS A 180 -22.79 79.11 90.80
C HIS A 180 -21.92 80.31 91.19
N GLU A 181 -20.81 80.55 90.48
CA GLU A 181 -19.95 81.74 90.64
C GLU A 181 -20.72 83.06 90.44
N LEU A 182 -21.60 83.14 89.44
CA LEU A 182 -22.43 84.33 89.21
C LEU A 182 -23.50 84.51 90.30
N ARG A 183 -24.08 83.43 90.82
CA ARG A 183 -25.06 83.46 91.92
C ARG A 183 -24.41 83.90 93.25
N THR A 184 -23.18 83.46 93.54
CA THR A 184 -22.45 83.95 94.72
C THR A 184 -22.05 85.41 94.57
N LEU A 185 -21.49 85.81 93.41
CA LEU A 185 -21.16 87.21 93.13
C LEU A 185 -22.38 88.14 93.24
N ALA A 186 -23.54 87.72 92.72
CA ALA A 186 -24.79 88.47 92.84
C ALA A 186 -25.29 88.57 94.30
N SER A 187 -25.08 87.53 95.11
CA SER A 187 -25.35 87.55 96.55
C SER A 187 -24.43 88.55 97.28
N ASP A 188 -23.13 88.55 96.98
CA ASP A 188 -22.16 89.44 97.62
C ASP A 188 -22.36 90.90 97.22
N LEU A 189 -22.69 91.17 95.95
CA LEU A 189 -23.10 92.50 95.50
C LEU A 189 -24.39 92.96 96.21
N LYS A 190 -25.39 92.08 96.36
CA LYS A 190 -26.63 92.38 97.10
C LYS A 190 -26.35 92.68 98.57
N ASN A 191 -25.47 91.93 99.21
CA ASN A 191 -25.04 92.16 100.59
C ASN A 191 -24.29 93.50 100.73
N ARG A 192 -23.37 93.81 99.81
CA ARG A 192 -22.62 95.07 99.79
C ARG A 192 -23.53 96.29 99.57
N ILE A 193 -24.49 96.21 98.66
CA ILE A 193 -25.53 97.24 98.45
C ILE A 193 -26.42 97.40 99.68
N ALA A 194 -26.73 96.32 100.40
CA ALA A 194 -27.51 96.38 101.64
C ALA A 194 -26.73 97.08 102.78
N GLU A 195 -25.42 96.83 102.88
CA GLU A 195 -24.55 97.47 103.88
C GLU A 195 -24.29 98.94 103.56
N GLU A 196 -24.04 99.28 102.30
CA GLU A 196 -23.89 100.68 101.86
C GLU A 196 -25.18 101.49 102.09
N LYS A 197 -26.36 100.86 101.95
CA LYS A 197 -27.66 101.43 102.34
C LYS A 197 -27.86 101.56 103.86
N ARG A 198 -27.12 100.83 104.71
CA ARG A 198 -27.09 101.06 106.17
C ARG A 198 -26.22 102.28 106.47
N VAL A 199 -24.97 102.26 106.02
CA VAL A 199 -23.99 103.36 106.19
C VAL A 199 -24.58 104.70 105.72
N GLN A 200 -25.28 104.73 104.59
CA GLN A 200 -25.91 105.96 104.10
C GLN A 200 -27.09 106.43 104.97
N LYS A 201 -27.86 105.52 105.59
CA LYS A 201 -28.90 105.91 106.57
C LYS A 201 -28.29 106.51 107.84
N ASP A 202 -27.16 105.96 108.30
CA ASP A 202 -26.51 106.45 109.50
C ASP A 202 -25.84 107.82 109.27
N ARG A 203 -25.23 108.06 108.10
CA ARG A 203 -24.80 109.41 107.69
C ARG A 203 -25.95 110.43 107.63
N ILE A 204 -27.13 110.02 107.13
CA ILE A 204 -28.32 110.89 107.13
C ILE A 204 -28.81 111.19 108.55
N ARG A 205 -28.67 110.23 109.48
CA ARG A 205 -28.99 110.40 110.90
C ARG A 205 -28.05 111.44 111.55
N GLU A 206 -26.73 111.26 111.38
CA GLU A 206 -25.70 112.21 111.83
C GLU A 206 -25.94 113.62 111.25
N GLN A 207 -26.23 113.72 109.95
CA GLN A 207 -26.56 114.99 109.30
C GLN A 207 -27.78 115.66 109.93
N GLY A 208 -28.83 114.90 110.26
CA GLY A 208 -30.02 115.41 110.97
C GLY A 208 -29.72 115.89 112.39
N GLU A 209 -28.79 115.24 113.09
CA GLU A 209 -28.33 115.64 114.43
C GLU A 209 -27.50 116.93 114.36
N TYR A 210 -26.59 117.06 113.38
CA TYR A 210 -25.87 118.32 113.12
C TYR A 210 -26.82 119.45 112.71
N THR A 211 -27.83 119.20 111.86
CA THR A 211 -28.82 120.22 111.47
C THR A 211 -29.62 120.72 112.68
N LYS A 212 -30.09 119.83 113.56
CA LYS A 212 -30.74 120.25 114.83
C LYS A 212 -29.82 121.14 115.67
N ARG A 213 -28.54 120.75 115.79
CA ARG A 213 -27.57 121.52 116.58
C ARG A 213 -27.29 122.91 116.02
N ILE A 214 -27.36 123.08 114.70
CA ILE A 214 -27.30 124.39 114.03
C ILE A 214 -28.55 125.23 114.36
N SER A 215 -29.75 124.65 114.30
CA SER A 215 -30.99 125.36 114.63
C SER A 215 -31.07 125.78 116.11
N GLU A 216 -30.58 124.94 117.03
CA GLU A 216 -30.42 125.30 118.45
C GLU A 216 -29.53 126.55 118.60
N LEU A 217 -28.34 126.55 117.98
CA LEU A 217 -27.40 127.67 118.03
C LEU A 217 -27.96 128.95 117.39
N GLN A 218 -28.75 128.84 116.31
CA GLN A 218 -29.44 129.97 115.70
C GLN A 218 -30.45 130.60 116.66
N SER A 219 -31.27 129.79 117.35
CA SER A 219 -32.27 130.29 118.31
C SER A 219 -31.65 131.02 119.51
N PHE A 220 -30.50 130.57 120.02
CA PHE A 220 -29.75 131.29 121.05
C PHE A 220 -29.24 132.65 120.55
N LEU A 221 -28.77 132.73 119.30
CA LEU A 221 -28.23 133.94 118.70
C LEU A 221 -29.34 134.99 118.45
N GLU A 222 -30.54 134.55 118.09
CA GLU A 222 -31.70 135.42 117.91
C GLU A 222 -32.30 135.91 119.25
N SER A 223 -32.28 135.08 120.30
CA SER A 223 -32.59 135.53 121.67
C SER A 223 -31.68 136.68 122.08
N ALA A 224 -30.35 136.50 121.99
CA ALA A 224 -29.37 137.52 122.37
C ALA A 224 -29.48 138.82 121.55
N ARG A 225 -29.95 138.75 120.29
CA ARG A 225 -30.27 139.94 119.49
C ARG A 225 -31.51 140.67 120.00
N SER A 226 -32.54 139.95 120.44
CA SER A 226 -33.75 140.56 121.00
C SER A 226 -33.45 141.33 122.30
N ASP A 227 -32.63 140.76 123.19
CA ASP A 227 -32.18 141.40 124.43
C ASP A 227 -31.42 142.72 124.15
N TYR A 228 -30.54 142.71 123.15
CA TYR A 228 -29.82 143.91 122.69
C TYR A 228 -30.77 145.01 122.20
N THR A 229 -31.79 144.66 121.40
CA THR A 229 -32.80 145.64 120.94
C THR A 229 -33.66 146.20 122.07
N HIS A 230 -33.92 145.44 123.14
CA HIS A 230 -34.62 145.92 124.32
C HIS A 230 -33.78 146.92 125.13
N LEU A 231 -32.47 146.70 125.25
CA LEU A 231 -31.55 147.66 125.87
C LEU A 231 -31.45 148.97 125.07
N GLN A 232 -31.41 148.87 123.74
CA GLN A 232 -31.39 150.02 122.84
C GLN A 232 -32.65 150.92 123.00
N SER A 233 -33.81 150.36 123.32
CA SER A 233 -35.06 151.12 123.44
C SER A 233 -35.13 151.94 124.73
N LEU A 234 -34.64 151.41 125.86
CA LEU A 234 -34.60 152.11 127.15
C LEU A 234 -33.70 153.36 127.09
N PHE A 235 -32.52 153.23 126.49
CA PHE A 235 -31.57 154.33 126.29
C PHE A 235 -32.15 155.49 125.44
N ASN A 236 -33.02 155.17 124.49
CA ASN A 236 -33.69 156.13 123.62
C ASN A 236 -34.86 156.89 124.28
N GLU A 237 -35.31 156.47 125.48
CA GLU A 237 -36.35 157.20 126.23
C GLU A 237 -35.74 158.15 127.27
N GLU A 238 -34.61 157.77 127.87
CA GLU A 238 -33.84 158.60 128.81
C GLU A 238 -33.23 159.84 128.10
N THR A 239 -32.70 159.65 126.90
CA THR A 239 -32.13 160.74 126.07
C THR A 239 -33.13 161.84 125.70
N LYS A 240 -34.42 161.49 125.50
CA LYS A 240 -35.49 162.49 125.22
C LYS A 240 -35.74 163.47 126.37
N GLN A 241 -35.49 163.04 127.62
CA GLN A 241 -35.64 163.92 128.78
C GLN A 241 -34.49 164.95 128.85
N LEU A 242 -33.29 164.56 128.41
CA LEU A 242 -32.12 165.44 128.33
C LEU A 242 -32.23 166.47 127.18
N THR A 243 -32.90 166.16 126.06
CA THR A 243 -33.02 167.09 124.93
C THR A 243 -33.70 168.42 125.28
N ARG A 244 -34.65 168.42 126.22
CA ARG A 244 -35.29 169.67 126.72
C ARG A 244 -34.32 170.61 127.45
N LYS A 245 -33.19 170.08 127.92
CA LYS A 245 -32.09 170.82 128.57
C LYS A 245 -31.04 171.34 127.57
N VAL A 246 -31.16 170.97 126.29
CA VAL A 246 -30.28 171.42 125.19
C VAL A 246 -30.84 172.68 124.51
N GLN A 247 -32.14 173.00 124.69
CA GLN A 247 -32.67 174.29 124.24
C GLN A 247 -31.98 175.47 124.97
N ASP A 248 -31.60 175.30 126.23
CA ASP A 248 -30.83 176.30 126.99
C ASP A 248 -29.40 176.48 126.44
N LEU A 249 -28.81 175.44 125.82
CA LEU A 249 -27.50 175.49 125.15
C LEU A 249 -27.56 176.08 123.73
N THR A 250 -28.75 176.43 123.23
CA THR A 250 -28.87 177.10 121.91
C THR A 250 -28.20 178.47 121.91
N GLN A 251 -27.99 179.06 123.08
CA GLN A 251 -27.26 180.33 123.27
C GLN A 251 -25.72 180.19 123.12
N GLU A 252 -25.18 178.98 123.05
CA GLU A 252 -23.75 178.71 122.84
C GLU A 252 -23.39 178.57 121.33
N ILE A 253 -24.40 178.35 120.48
CA ILE A 253 -24.26 177.99 119.07
C ILE A 253 -23.90 179.17 118.15
N GLU A 254 -23.93 180.42 118.63
CA GLU A 254 -23.37 181.57 117.89
C GLU A 254 -21.86 181.39 117.60
N GLN A 255 -21.16 180.55 118.39
CA GLN A 255 -19.75 180.18 118.12
C GLN A 255 -19.60 179.21 116.94
N LEU A 256 -20.62 178.44 116.58
CA LEU A 256 -20.57 177.46 115.48
C LEU A 256 -20.75 178.08 114.09
N ILE A 257 -21.10 179.37 113.99
CA ILE A 257 -21.15 180.10 112.71
C ILE A 257 -19.79 180.05 111.99
N GLN A 258 -18.69 180.03 112.76
CA GLN A 258 -17.33 179.91 112.23
C GLN A 258 -17.01 178.52 111.65
N GLY A 259 -17.71 177.46 112.04
CA GLY A 259 -17.52 176.10 111.51
C GLY A 259 -18.30 175.82 110.22
N LYS A 260 -19.19 176.73 109.81
CA LYS A 260 -20.03 176.55 108.61
C LYS A 260 -19.21 176.61 107.30
N THR A 261 -18.20 177.47 107.25
CA THR A 261 -17.39 177.71 106.03
C THR A 261 -16.62 176.48 105.57
N ASP A 262 -16.21 175.64 106.51
CA ASP A 262 -15.24 174.57 106.25
C ASP A 262 -15.94 173.31 105.70
N LEU A 263 -17.25 173.16 105.97
CA LEU A 263 -18.05 172.02 105.52
C LEU A 263 -18.48 172.12 104.04
N GLU A 264 -18.62 173.33 103.50
CA GLU A 264 -19.01 173.56 102.09
C GLU A 264 -17.88 173.15 101.10
N ALA A 265 -16.63 173.16 101.55
CA ALA A 265 -15.48 172.71 100.77
C ALA A 265 -15.42 171.18 100.60
N ASP A 266 -15.68 170.41 101.66
CA ASP A 266 -15.47 168.95 101.68
C ASP A 266 -16.53 168.19 100.86
N LEU A 267 -17.79 168.66 100.89
CA LEU A 267 -18.86 168.15 100.03
C LEU A 267 -18.55 168.33 98.53
N SER A 268 -17.83 169.40 98.17
CA SER A 268 -17.43 169.72 96.79
C SER A 268 -16.30 168.83 96.24
N LEU A 269 -15.60 168.10 97.11
CA LEU A 269 -14.67 167.03 96.73
C LEU A 269 -15.44 165.72 96.50
N LYS A 270 -16.33 165.35 97.43
CA LYS A 270 -17.07 164.08 97.44
C LYS A 270 -17.82 163.79 96.14
N ILE A 271 -18.49 164.81 95.59
CA ILE A 271 -19.24 164.71 94.32
C ILE A 271 -18.31 164.33 93.16
N ARG A 272 -17.12 164.95 93.11
CA ARG A 272 -16.15 164.80 92.01
C ARG A 272 -15.50 163.42 91.97
N ASP A 273 -15.51 162.66 93.07
CA ASP A 273 -15.00 161.29 93.12
C ASP A 273 -16.01 160.30 92.51
N LEU A 274 -17.30 160.43 92.85
CA LEU A 274 -18.37 159.59 92.32
C LEU A 274 -18.54 159.74 90.80
N GLU A 275 -18.38 160.95 90.27
CA GLU A 275 -18.40 161.20 88.81
C GLU A 275 -17.26 160.50 88.04
N ARG A 276 -16.13 160.18 88.71
CA ARG A 276 -15.03 159.40 88.12
C ARG A 276 -15.31 157.91 88.14
N GLU A 277 -15.93 157.40 89.21
CA GLU A 277 -16.29 155.99 89.33
C GLU A 277 -17.35 155.57 88.29
N ILE A 278 -18.35 156.43 88.04
CA ILE A 278 -19.38 156.19 87.01
C ILE A 278 -18.76 156.06 85.61
N LYS A 279 -17.76 156.87 85.26
CA LYS A 279 -17.07 156.79 83.96
C LYS A 279 -16.27 155.49 83.81
N SER A 280 -15.55 155.08 84.85
CA SER A 280 -14.79 153.82 84.90
C SER A 280 -15.69 152.60 84.59
N LEU A 281 -16.90 152.55 85.17
CA LEU A 281 -17.85 151.48 84.93
C LEU A 281 -18.42 151.50 83.50
N HIS A 282 -18.68 152.69 82.94
CA HIS A 282 -19.18 152.83 81.57
C HIS A 282 -18.16 152.37 80.53
N GLU A 283 -16.88 152.74 80.70
CA GLU A 283 -15.79 152.26 79.83
C GLU A 283 -15.58 150.75 79.93
N LYS A 284 -15.82 150.13 81.09
CA LYS A 284 -15.78 148.67 81.21
C LYS A 284 -16.90 148.00 80.43
N SER A 285 -18.14 148.49 80.59
CA SER A 285 -19.31 147.98 79.87
C SER A 285 -19.17 148.04 78.34
N ALA A 286 -18.39 148.97 77.80
CA ALA A 286 -18.12 149.05 76.36
C ALA A 286 -17.23 147.88 75.88
N ARG A 287 -16.13 147.59 76.59
CA ARG A 287 -15.21 146.47 76.26
C ARG A 287 -15.89 145.11 76.43
N ASP A 288 -16.75 144.99 77.44
CA ASP A 288 -17.55 143.79 77.68
C ASP A 288 -18.57 143.56 76.52
N ALA A 289 -19.06 144.62 75.86
CA ALA A 289 -19.91 144.51 74.67
C ALA A 289 -19.13 144.12 73.40
N GLU A 290 -17.96 144.70 73.15
CA GLU A 290 -17.10 144.36 72.00
C GLU A 290 -16.66 142.88 72.02
N THR A 291 -16.31 142.36 73.19
CA THR A 291 -15.94 140.94 73.36
C THR A 291 -17.11 139.98 73.17
N ILE A 292 -18.33 140.35 73.58
CA ILE A 292 -19.54 139.59 73.29
C ILE A 292 -19.82 139.55 71.77
N GLU A 293 -19.61 140.67 71.05
CA GLU A 293 -19.81 140.68 69.60
C GLU A 293 -18.78 139.78 68.88
N GLN A 294 -17.51 139.80 69.28
CA GLN A 294 -16.49 138.90 68.72
C GLN A 294 -16.84 137.42 68.96
N LEU A 295 -17.19 137.03 70.19
CA LEU A 295 -17.61 135.67 70.51
C LEU A 295 -18.88 135.24 69.76
N THR A 296 -19.78 136.18 69.45
CA THR A 296 -20.97 135.91 68.64
C THR A 296 -20.61 135.60 67.18
N ARG A 297 -19.64 136.33 66.61
CA ARG A 297 -19.12 136.07 65.26
C ARG A 297 -18.42 134.71 65.20
N GLU A 298 -17.51 134.42 66.13
CA GLU A 298 -16.79 133.13 66.20
C GLU A 298 -17.75 131.93 66.33
N ASN A 299 -18.79 132.03 67.16
CA ASN A 299 -19.85 131.01 67.23
C ASN A 299 -20.60 130.83 65.90
N SER A 300 -20.84 131.91 65.14
CA SER A 300 -21.54 131.82 63.86
C SER A 300 -20.72 131.10 62.78
N ASP A 301 -19.40 131.30 62.76
CA ASP A 301 -18.48 130.56 61.88
C ASP A 301 -18.36 129.08 62.29
N LEU A 302 -18.29 128.78 63.59
CA LEU A 302 -18.29 127.39 64.11
C LEU A 302 -19.58 126.64 63.76
N VAL A 303 -20.75 127.28 63.86
CA VAL A 303 -22.03 126.69 63.41
C VAL A 303 -22.03 126.44 61.91
N ARG A 304 -21.47 127.34 61.10
CA ARG A 304 -21.35 127.12 59.65
C ARG A 304 -20.47 125.91 59.34
N LEU A 305 -19.28 125.83 59.96
CA LEU A 305 -18.36 124.70 59.81
C LEU A 305 -18.98 123.37 60.28
N SER A 306 -19.75 123.37 61.37
CA SER A 306 -20.49 122.19 61.85
C SER A 306 -21.51 121.70 60.82
N ASN A 307 -22.24 122.62 60.17
CA ASN A 307 -23.20 122.28 59.12
C ASN A 307 -22.51 121.80 57.83
N GLU A 308 -21.36 122.39 57.47
CA GLU A 308 -20.53 121.93 56.35
C GLU A 308 -20.05 120.48 56.56
N LEU A 309 -19.52 120.17 57.76
CA LEU A 309 -19.08 118.82 58.13
C LEU A 309 -20.24 117.81 58.23
N GLN A 310 -21.41 118.21 58.73
CA GLN A 310 -22.58 117.33 58.80
C GLN A 310 -23.10 116.95 57.40
N ASN A 311 -23.06 117.87 56.43
CA ASN A 311 -23.43 117.60 55.05
C ASN A 311 -22.40 116.67 54.35
N ASP A 312 -21.10 116.87 54.57
CA ASP A 312 -20.05 115.98 54.07
C ASP A 312 -20.17 114.55 54.65
N GLY A 313 -20.51 114.43 55.94
CA GLY A 313 -20.85 113.15 56.57
C GLY A 313 -22.02 112.45 55.88
N ALA A 314 -23.16 113.14 55.72
CA ALA A 314 -24.34 112.57 55.07
C ALA A 314 -24.10 112.15 53.60
N LEU A 315 -23.25 112.88 52.87
CA LEU A 315 -22.84 112.51 51.51
C LEU A 315 -21.96 111.24 51.51
N LYS A 316 -21.06 111.09 52.49
CA LYS A 316 -20.22 109.90 52.67
C LYS A 316 -21.04 108.68 53.10
N ASP A 317 -21.97 108.82 54.03
CA ASP A 317 -22.87 107.73 54.44
C ASP A 317 -23.76 107.24 53.29
N LYS A 318 -24.26 108.17 52.47
CA LYS A 318 -24.95 107.81 51.22
C LYS A 318 -24.03 107.05 50.28
N ARG A 319 -22.78 107.51 50.10
CA ARG A 319 -21.82 106.85 49.21
C ARG A 319 -21.39 105.47 49.71
N ILE A 320 -21.27 105.28 51.01
CA ILE A 320 -21.06 103.96 51.63
C ILE A 320 -22.26 103.06 51.32
N SER A 321 -23.49 103.55 51.49
CA SER A 321 -24.72 102.80 51.19
C SER A 321 -24.81 102.37 49.71
N GLU A 322 -24.44 103.27 48.78
CA GLU A 322 -24.34 102.98 47.34
C GLU A 322 -23.28 101.88 47.04
N LEU A 323 -22.12 101.94 47.72
CA LEU A 323 -21.03 100.98 47.54
C LEU A 323 -21.35 99.61 48.17
N SER A 324 -22.00 99.56 49.34
CA SER A 324 -22.48 98.31 49.94
C SER A 324 -23.51 97.64 49.03
N SER A 325 -24.54 98.35 48.57
CA SER A 325 -25.53 97.78 47.64
C SER A 325 -24.89 97.29 46.33
N SER A 326 -23.87 97.99 45.82
CA SER A 326 -23.08 97.53 44.66
C SER A 326 -22.23 96.29 44.96
N PHE A 327 -21.74 96.13 46.19
CA PHE A 327 -20.95 94.97 46.62
C PHE A 327 -21.83 93.75 46.84
N ASP A 328 -22.98 93.92 47.48
CA ASP A 328 -23.96 92.85 47.75
C ASP A 328 -24.52 92.26 46.45
N LEU A 329 -24.81 93.10 45.45
CA LEU A 329 -25.13 92.66 44.09
C LEU A 329 -24.00 91.85 43.45
N LYS A 330 -22.74 92.29 43.62
CA LYS A 330 -21.57 91.58 43.08
C LYS A 330 -21.33 90.24 43.77
N ALA A 331 -21.58 90.16 45.08
CA ALA A 331 -21.52 88.93 45.85
C ALA A 331 -22.60 87.94 45.38
N ALA A 332 -23.85 88.38 45.20
CA ALA A 332 -24.93 87.53 44.68
C ALA A 332 -24.66 87.04 43.25
N GLU A 333 -24.13 87.88 42.35
CA GLU A 333 -23.68 87.47 41.01
C GLU A 333 -22.57 86.39 41.08
N MET A 334 -21.62 86.53 42.02
CA MET A 334 -20.56 85.54 42.24
C MET A 334 -21.09 84.24 42.84
N GLU A 335 -21.97 84.29 43.85
CA GLU A 335 -22.58 83.10 44.45
C GLU A 335 -23.43 82.32 43.41
N GLN A 336 -24.20 83.03 42.57
CA GLN A 336 -24.98 82.41 41.51
C GLN A 336 -24.10 81.73 40.45
N THR A 337 -22.99 82.36 40.05
CA THR A 337 -22.06 81.76 39.07
C THR A 337 -21.23 80.62 39.67
N ILE A 338 -20.85 80.69 40.94
CA ILE A 338 -20.24 79.57 41.67
C ILE A 338 -21.22 78.39 41.73
N TYR A 339 -22.48 78.61 42.09
CA TYR A 339 -23.49 77.54 42.14
C TYR A 339 -23.70 76.87 40.78
N GLN A 340 -23.78 77.66 39.69
CA GLN A 340 -23.87 77.13 38.33
C GLN A 340 -22.67 76.27 37.95
N LEU A 341 -21.44 76.76 38.21
CA LEU A 341 -20.21 76.02 37.92
C LEU A 341 -20.08 74.75 38.78
N THR A 342 -20.49 74.78 40.05
CA THR A 342 -20.52 73.59 40.91
C THR A 342 -21.48 72.54 40.36
N MET A 343 -22.69 72.93 39.95
CA MET A 343 -23.67 71.99 39.37
C MET A 343 -23.19 71.43 38.01
N GLU A 344 -22.50 72.24 37.19
CA GLU A 344 -21.90 71.77 35.94
C GLU A 344 -20.74 70.79 36.19
N ILE A 345 -19.90 71.05 37.20
CA ILE A 345 -18.85 70.13 37.65
C ILE A 345 -19.47 68.81 38.13
N GLU A 346 -20.50 68.84 38.99
CA GLU A 346 -21.18 67.62 39.45
C GLU A 346 -21.77 66.78 38.31
N MET A 347 -22.37 67.42 37.29
CA MET A 347 -22.81 66.71 36.09
C MET A 347 -21.64 66.11 35.30
N LYS A 348 -20.52 66.84 35.14
CA LYS A 348 -19.35 66.34 34.39
C LYS A 348 -18.61 65.22 35.13
N ASP A 349 -18.56 65.27 36.44
CA ASP A 349 -18.10 64.19 37.31
C ASP A 349 -18.95 62.92 37.16
N GLN A 350 -20.27 63.09 37.02
CA GLN A 350 -21.20 61.96 36.83
C GLN A 350 -21.15 61.39 35.41
N GLU A 351 -20.97 62.24 34.39
CA GLU A 351 -20.64 61.80 33.03
C GLU A 351 -19.33 61.00 33.02
N LEU A 352 -18.27 61.50 33.66
CA LEU A 352 -16.98 60.81 33.79
C LEU A 352 -17.12 59.43 34.42
N LYS A 353 -17.78 59.32 35.58
CA LYS A 353 -18.02 58.04 36.27
C LYS A 353 -18.76 57.03 35.38
N SER A 354 -19.71 57.51 34.56
CA SER A 354 -20.43 56.66 33.59
C SER A 354 -19.56 56.21 32.40
N ALA A 355 -18.60 57.05 31.97
CA ALA A 355 -17.62 56.69 30.96
C ALA A 355 -16.58 55.71 31.51
N GLU A 356 -16.10 55.92 32.73
CA GLU A 356 -15.16 55.02 33.44
C GLU A 356 -15.78 53.63 33.68
N SER A 357 -17.04 53.55 34.11
CA SER A 357 -17.73 52.26 34.22
C SER A 357 -17.87 51.58 32.87
N ARG A 358 -18.20 52.33 31.80
CA ARG A 358 -18.33 51.76 30.45
C ARG A 358 -16.99 51.32 29.85
N ILE A 359 -15.90 52.02 30.13
CA ILE A 359 -14.54 51.60 29.78
C ILE A 359 -14.17 50.32 30.54
N SER A 360 -14.56 50.20 31.82
CA SER A 360 -14.31 49.01 32.64
C SER A 360 -15.07 47.78 32.11
N GLU A 361 -16.33 47.95 31.70
CA GLU A 361 -17.12 46.91 31.00
C GLU A 361 -16.47 46.47 29.69
N LEU A 362 -16.04 47.43 28.85
CA LEU A 362 -15.41 47.14 27.56
C LEU A 362 -14.06 46.43 27.71
N ASN A 363 -13.25 46.81 28.71
CA ASN A 363 -11.99 46.13 29.02
C ASN A 363 -12.21 44.70 29.51
N LEU A 364 -13.27 44.44 30.28
CA LEU A 364 -13.67 43.08 30.69
C LEU A 364 -14.10 42.22 29.50
N GLU A 365 -14.84 42.79 28.54
CA GLU A 365 -15.25 42.06 27.34
C GLU A 365 -14.06 41.83 26.38
N ILE A 366 -13.13 42.78 26.25
CA ILE A 366 -11.87 42.59 25.52
C ILE A 366 -11.06 41.44 26.14
N GLN A 367 -10.86 41.45 27.46
CA GLN A 367 -10.16 40.36 28.16
C GLN A 367 -10.84 39.00 27.94
N ARG A 368 -12.17 38.96 28.05
CA ARG A 368 -12.97 37.75 27.75
C ARG A 368 -12.75 37.25 26.32
N LEU A 369 -12.75 38.16 25.35
CA LEU A 369 -12.54 37.82 23.93
C LEU A 369 -11.11 37.37 23.65
N GLU A 370 -10.09 37.99 24.26
CA GLU A 370 -8.70 37.50 24.16
C GLU A 370 -8.54 36.09 24.74
N ASP A 371 -9.12 35.83 25.92
CA ASP A 371 -9.01 34.52 26.58
C ASP A 371 -9.79 33.44 25.83
N GLN A 372 -10.89 33.79 25.17
CA GLN A 372 -11.57 32.90 24.23
C GLN A 372 -10.71 32.66 22.97
N HIS A 373 -10.11 33.70 22.38
CA HIS A 373 -9.19 33.54 21.24
C HIS A 373 -7.99 32.65 21.57
N ARG A 374 -7.40 32.79 22.77
CA ARG A 374 -6.32 31.93 23.27
C ARG A 374 -6.76 30.47 23.45
N ALA A 375 -8.01 30.23 23.86
CA ALA A 375 -8.57 28.88 23.96
C ALA A 375 -8.81 28.25 22.57
N ASP A 376 -9.37 29.03 21.64
CA ASP A 376 -9.61 28.61 20.26
C ASP A 376 -8.28 28.31 19.54
N GLU A 377 -7.27 29.18 19.65
CA GLU A 377 -5.91 28.96 19.12
C GLU A 377 -5.27 27.67 19.65
N LYS A 378 -5.44 27.37 20.96
CA LYS A 378 -4.96 26.14 21.57
C LYS A 378 -5.69 24.91 21.01
N SER A 379 -7.02 24.98 20.86
CA SER A 379 -7.83 23.92 20.24
C SER A 379 -7.44 23.66 18.79
N TYR A 380 -7.20 24.70 18.00
CA TYR A 380 -6.67 24.57 16.63
C TYR A 380 -5.26 23.97 16.61
N ALA A 381 -4.37 24.37 17.52
CA ALA A 381 -3.03 23.80 17.62
C ALA A 381 -3.05 22.30 17.98
N GLU A 382 -3.89 21.89 18.94
CA GLU A 382 -4.09 20.49 19.32
C GLU A 382 -4.72 19.68 18.18
N SER A 383 -5.68 20.27 17.45
CA SER A 383 -6.26 19.68 16.24
C SER A 383 -5.21 19.45 15.15
N ILE A 384 -4.40 20.48 14.83
CA ILE A 384 -3.29 20.40 13.87
C ILE A 384 -2.26 19.36 14.31
N GLN A 385 -1.95 19.25 15.60
CA GLN A 385 -1.06 18.23 16.12
C GLN A 385 -1.63 16.82 15.92
N SER A 386 -2.93 16.61 16.14
CA SER A 386 -3.58 15.31 15.89
C SER A 386 -3.58 14.94 14.40
N PHE A 387 -3.86 15.88 13.49
CA PHE A 387 -3.75 15.65 12.04
C PHE A 387 -2.30 15.38 11.62
N SER A 388 -1.32 16.04 12.22
CA SER A 388 0.10 15.80 11.96
C SER A 388 0.54 14.39 12.37
N ILE A 389 0.02 13.88 13.48
CA ILE A 389 0.20 12.47 13.91
C ILE A 389 -0.49 11.52 12.91
N GLN A 390 -1.74 11.77 12.53
CA GLN A 390 -2.46 10.93 11.56
C GLN A 390 -1.78 10.88 10.19
N ILE A 391 -1.28 12.02 9.68
CA ILE A 391 -0.51 12.10 8.44
C ILE A 391 0.75 11.25 8.54
N LYS A 392 1.44 11.26 9.69
CA LYS A 392 2.62 10.44 9.91
C LYS A 392 2.29 8.95 9.99
N ASP A 393 1.27 8.55 10.74
CA ASP A 393 0.83 7.16 10.83
C ASP A 393 0.42 6.62 9.44
N LEU A 394 -0.22 7.45 8.61
CA LEU A 394 -0.55 7.11 7.21
C LEU A 394 0.69 7.03 6.31
N GLN A 395 1.72 7.86 6.54
CA GLN A 395 3.01 7.74 5.84
C GLN A 395 3.75 6.46 6.24
N ASP A 396 3.80 6.12 7.53
CA ASP A 396 4.45 4.89 8.02
C ASP A 396 3.67 3.63 7.56
N GLN A 397 2.35 3.69 7.45
CA GLN A 397 1.51 2.66 6.80
C GLN A 397 1.78 2.56 5.29
N LEU A 398 1.91 3.69 4.58
CA LEU A 398 2.25 3.69 3.16
C LEU A 398 3.64 3.08 2.93
N VAL A 399 4.65 3.47 3.70
CA VAL A 399 6.01 2.93 3.62
C VAL A 399 6.05 1.43 3.92
N THR A 400 5.33 0.94 4.93
CA THR A 400 5.25 -0.50 5.21
C THR A 400 4.51 -1.26 4.12
N SER A 401 3.45 -0.69 3.52
CA SER A 401 2.80 -1.28 2.34
C SER A 401 3.72 -1.31 1.11
N GLU A 402 4.50 -0.26 0.86
CA GLU A 402 5.49 -0.21 -0.21
C GLU A 402 6.57 -1.29 -0.04
N VAL A 403 7.06 -1.49 1.19
CA VAL A 403 8.03 -2.56 1.49
C VAL A 403 7.39 -3.93 1.27
N SER A 404 6.17 -4.16 1.76
CA SER A 404 5.44 -5.43 1.53
C SER A 404 5.23 -5.73 0.05
N HIS A 405 4.81 -4.74 -0.74
CA HIS A 405 4.63 -4.90 -2.19
C HIS A 405 5.96 -5.03 -2.95
N LYS A 406 7.05 -4.40 -2.49
CA LYS A 406 8.40 -4.63 -3.02
C LYS A 406 8.84 -6.07 -2.73
N ASP A 407 8.68 -6.56 -1.51
CA ASP A 407 9.02 -7.95 -1.15
C ASP A 407 8.19 -8.98 -1.92
N GLU A 408 6.90 -8.70 -2.14
CA GLU A 408 6.02 -9.51 -2.97
C GLU A 408 6.45 -9.50 -4.45
N ALA A 409 6.78 -8.32 -4.99
CA ALA A 409 7.31 -8.21 -6.34
C ALA A 409 8.64 -8.96 -6.51
N HIS A 410 9.56 -8.92 -5.53
CA HIS A 410 10.80 -9.72 -5.57
C HIS A 410 10.51 -11.22 -5.52
N LYS A 411 9.57 -11.69 -4.68
CA LYS A 411 9.16 -13.11 -4.63
C LYS A 411 8.54 -13.57 -5.95
N LEU A 412 7.68 -12.75 -6.55
CA LEU A 412 7.08 -13.03 -7.86
C LEU A 412 8.12 -13.03 -8.97
N THR A 413 9.09 -12.11 -8.94
CA THR A 413 10.20 -12.05 -9.91
C THR A 413 11.07 -13.30 -9.80
N ALA A 414 11.51 -13.67 -8.59
CA ALA A 414 12.28 -14.89 -8.36
C ALA A 414 11.51 -16.15 -8.78
N ARG A 415 10.17 -16.19 -8.60
CA ARG A 415 9.35 -17.32 -9.06
C ARG A 415 9.19 -17.35 -10.59
N ILE A 416 9.21 -16.20 -11.26
CA ILE A 416 9.24 -16.12 -12.73
C ILE A 416 10.60 -16.59 -13.25
N GLU A 417 11.71 -16.22 -12.60
CA GLU A 417 13.06 -16.69 -12.92
C GLU A 417 13.20 -18.22 -12.73
N GLU A 418 12.67 -18.76 -11.63
CA GLU A 418 12.59 -20.21 -11.38
C GLU A 418 11.81 -20.95 -12.49
N ILE A 419 10.60 -20.46 -12.82
CA ILE A 419 9.77 -21.04 -13.89
C ILE A 419 10.43 -20.89 -15.27
N ALA A 420 11.15 -19.79 -15.53
CA ALA A 420 11.92 -19.61 -16.76
C ALA A 420 13.06 -20.64 -16.86
N HIS A 421 13.76 -20.92 -15.75
CA HIS A 421 14.81 -21.92 -15.71
C HIS A 421 14.27 -23.35 -15.90
N ASP A 422 13.16 -23.71 -15.24
CA ASP A 422 12.44 -24.98 -15.47
C ASP A 422 12.02 -25.14 -16.96
N LEU A 423 11.59 -24.05 -17.59
CA LEU A 423 11.25 -24.03 -19.01
C LEU A 423 12.48 -24.19 -19.91
N GLU A 424 13.60 -23.54 -19.60
CA GLU A 424 14.87 -23.73 -20.32
C GLU A 424 15.41 -25.16 -20.19
N GLU A 425 15.39 -25.76 -18.99
CA GLU A 425 15.79 -27.16 -18.80
C GLU A 425 14.87 -28.11 -19.56
N THR A 426 13.55 -27.94 -19.48
CA THR A 426 12.61 -28.80 -20.22
C THR A 426 12.65 -28.59 -21.73
N ILE A 427 13.07 -27.42 -22.22
CA ILE A 427 13.41 -27.19 -23.65
C ILE A 427 14.70 -27.92 -24.01
N HIS A 428 15.76 -27.81 -23.19
CA HIS A 428 17.03 -28.51 -23.42
C HIS A 428 16.85 -30.03 -23.45
N LEU A 429 16.13 -30.61 -22.48
CA LEU A 429 15.82 -32.03 -22.43
C LEU A 429 14.95 -32.51 -23.61
N LYS A 430 14.08 -31.66 -24.16
CA LYS A 430 13.35 -31.96 -25.41
C LYS A 430 14.27 -31.93 -26.62
N ALA A 431 15.11 -30.90 -26.74
CA ALA A 431 16.07 -30.77 -27.84
C ALA A 431 17.08 -31.93 -27.86
N GLN A 432 17.57 -32.35 -26.68
CA GLN A 432 18.42 -33.53 -26.53
C GLN A 432 17.71 -34.80 -27.02
N ARG A 433 16.48 -35.07 -26.56
CA ARG A 433 15.71 -36.24 -27.03
C ARG A 433 15.38 -36.19 -28.52
N GLU A 434 15.13 -35.00 -29.06
CA GLU A 434 14.92 -34.82 -30.50
C GLU A 434 16.21 -35.13 -31.27
N GLN A 435 17.38 -34.75 -30.75
CA GLN A 435 18.68 -35.11 -31.32
C GLN A 435 18.95 -36.62 -31.21
N GLU A 436 18.68 -37.25 -30.06
CA GLU A 436 18.76 -38.71 -29.87
C GLU A 436 17.89 -39.46 -30.90
N PHE A 437 16.66 -39.00 -31.14
CA PHE A 437 15.81 -39.57 -32.20
C PHE A 437 16.33 -39.27 -33.62
N ARG A 438 16.91 -38.09 -33.89
CA ARG A 438 17.53 -37.77 -35.19
C ARG A 438 18.73 -38.67 -35.47
N ASP A 439 19.53 -38.97 -34.46
CA ASP A 439 20.70 -39.85 -34.55
C ASP A 439 20.26 -41.32 -34.69
N GLU A 440 19.24 -41.78 -33.94
CA GLU A 440 18.64 -43.11 -34.13
C GLU A 440 18.04 -43.29 -35.53
N ILE A 441 17.27 -42.30 -36.01
CA ILE A 441 16.72 -42.30 -37.38
C ILE A 441 17.84 -42.35 -38.42
N THR A 442 18.94 -41.64 -38.21
CA THR A 442 20.10 -41.65 -39.12
C THR A 442 20.77 -43.03 -39.12
N TYR A 443 21.06 -43.60 -37.95
CA TYR A 443 21.61 -44.95 -37.80
C TYR A 443 20.72 -46.03 -38.45
N LEU A 444 19.40 -45.94 -38.27
CA LEU A 444 18.44 -46.85 -38.90
C LEU A 444 18.40 -46.70 -40.44
N HIS A 445 18.59 -45.48 -40.97
CA HIS A 445 18.75 -45.28 -42.41
C HIS A 445 20.07 -45.87 -42.93
N GLU A 446 21.18 -45.70 -42.20
CA GLU A 446 22.48 -46.29 -42.56
C GLU A 446 22.43 -47.82 -42.53
N GLU A 447 21.86 -48.44 -41.50
CA GLU A 447 21.67 -49.90 -41.44
C GLU A 447 20.72 -50.39 -42.56
N LEU A 448 19.68 -49.63 -42.92
CA LEU A 448 18.80 -49.97 -44.04
C LEU A 448 19.55 -49.89 -45.38
N ILE A 449 20.38 -48.86 -45.60
CA ILE A 449 21.26 -48.76 -46.77
C ILE A 449 22.23 -49.94 -46.81
N ARG A 450 22.92 -50.23 -45.70
CA ARG A 450 23.86 -51.35 -45.57
C ARG A 450 23.20 -52.70 -45.88
N ARG A 451 22.00 -52.95 -45.36
CA ARG A 451 21.18 -54.15 -45.68
C ARG A 451 20.80 -54.20 -47.16
N LYS A 452 20.41 -53.07 -47.75
CA LYS A 452 20.05 -52.96 -49.17
C LYS A 452 21.26 -53.25 -50.07
N GLU A 453 22.44 -52.81 -49.68
CA GLU A 453 23.70 -53.10 -50.37
C GLU A 453 24.13 -54.57 -50.21
N GLU A 454 23.99 -55.17 -49.02
CA GLU A 454 24.18 -56.61 -48.83
C GLU A 454 23.26 -57.43 -49.73
N TRP A 455 21.97 -57.08 -49.80
CA TRP A 455 21.00 -57.77 -50.67
C TRP A 455 21.32 -57.57 -52.15
N LYS A 456 21.75 -56.38 -52.56
CA LYS A 456 22.22 -56.09 -53.93
C LYS A 456 23.47 -56.92 -54.26
N ALA A 457 24.44 -57.01 -53.37
CA ALA A 457 25.64 -57.82 -53.55
C ALA A 457 25.34 -59.33 -53.64
N LYS A 458 24.39 -59.84 -52.83
CA LYS A 458 23.88 -61.22 -52.90
C LYS A 458 23.14 -61.50 -54.22
N LEU A 459 22.35 -60.53 -54.72
CA LEU A 459 21.70 -60.62 -56.03
C LEU A 459 22.74 -60.65 -57.16
N GLU A 460 23.75 -59.79 -57.09
CA GLU A 460 24.85 -59.71 -58.06
C GLU A 460 25.78 -60.93 -58.02
N SER A 461 25.95 -61.60 -56.88
CA SER A 461 26.66 -62.89 -56.81
C SER A 461 25.83 -64.02 -57.40
N GLY A 462 24.53 -64.09 -57.07
CA GLY A 462 23.62 -65.06 -57.67
C GLY A 462 23.53 -64.92 -59.19
N ALA A 463 23.44 -63.68 -59.70
CA ALA A 463 23.47 -63.39 -61.13
C ALA A 463 24.79 -63.80 -61.80
N ARG A 464 25.94 -63.62 -61.12
CA ARG A 464 27.24 -64.09 -61.62
C ARG A 464 27.32 -65.62 -61.66
N GLU A 465 26.89 -66.33 -60.62
CA GLU A 465 26.84 -67.79 -60.65
C GLU A 465 25.91 -68.33 -61.74
N ILE A 466 24.77 -67.68 -62.00
CA ILE A 466 23.85 -68.05 -63.10
C ILE A 466 24.56 -67.84 -64.45
N ALA A 467 25.18 -66.69 -64.67
CA ALA A 467 25.94 -66.43 -65.90
C ALA A 467 27.14 -67.39 -66.11
N GLU A 468 27.76 -67.87 -65.03
CA GLU A 468 28.79 -68.92 -65.08
C GLU A 468 28.18 -70.29 -65.40
N ARG A 469 27.04 -70.66 -64.80
CA ARG A 469 26.28 -71.87 -65.15
C ARG A 469 25.84 -71.85 -66.62
N ASP A 470 25.37 -70.71 -67.13
CA ASP A 470 24.98 -70.53 -68.54
C ASP A 470 26.18 -70.63 -69.49
N ARG A 471 27.35 -70.12 -69.09
CA ARG A 471 28.61 -70.36 -69.83
C ARG A 471 28.98 -71.84 -69.84
N HIS A 472 28.88 -72.55 -68.72
CA HIS A 472 29.14 -73.98 -68.66
C HIS A 472 28.16 -74.78 -69.53
N ILE A 473 26.86 -74.46 -69.49
CA ILE A 473 25.84 -75.04 -70.37
C ILE A 473 26.16 -74.77 -71.85
N SER A 474 26.58 -73.54 -72.19
CA SER A 474 26.98 -73.17 -73.55
C SER A 474 28.19 -73.95 -74.04
N LEU A 475 29.21 -74.14 -73.19
CA LEU A 475 30.40 -74.96 -73.49
C LEU A 475 30.05 -76.44 -73.66
N ILE A 476 29.19 -76.99 -72.79
CA ILE A 476 28.69 -78.37 -72.90
C ILE A 476 27.87 -78.55 -74.19
N SER A 477 27.05 -77.57 -74.56
CA SER A 477 26.29 -77.55 -75.80
C SER A 477 27.21 -77.55 -77.04
N GLY A 478 28.23 -76.68 -77.06
CA GLY A 478 29.25 -76.64 -78.12
C GLY A 478 30.04 -77.95 -78.24
N ASN A 479 30.43 -78.56 -77.11
CA ASN A 479 31.10 -79.87 -77.10
C ASN A 479 30.18 -80.99 -77.62
N ASN A 480 28.89 -80.97 -77.27
CA ASN A 480 27.90 -81.91 -77.81
C ASN A 480 27.69 -81.72 -79.32
N GLU A 481 27.72 -80.49 -79.83
CA GLU A 481 27.63 -80.21 -81.27
C GLU A 481 28.89 -80.68 -82.01
N ALA A 482 30.08 -80.48 -81.43
CA ALA A 482 31.32 -81.05 -81.94
C ALA A 482 31.25 -82.60 -82.01
N LEU A 483 30.73 -83.26 -80.97
CA LEU A 483 30.52 -84.71 -80.94
C LEU A 483 29.48 -85.18 -81.99
N ARG A 484 28.44 -84.40 -82.27
CA ARG A 484 27.51 -84.68 -83.40
C ARG A 484 28.25 -84.62 -84.73
N ALA A 485 29.04 -83.58 -84.97
CA ALA A 485 29.83 -83.44 -86.20
C ALA A 485 30.93 -84.53 -86.33
N GLU A 486 31.45 -85.05 -85.22
CA GLU A 486 32.33 -86.23 -85.21
C GLU A 486 31.56 -87.50 -85.62
N LEU A 487 30.38 -87.73 -85.03
CA LEU A 487 29.51 -88.88 -85.36
C LEU A 487 29.05 -88.86 -86.82
N GLU A 488 28.77 -87.69 -87.40
CA GLU A 488 28.46 -87.57 -88.82
C GLU A 488 29.67 -87.86 -89.72
N ARG A 489 30.87 -87.39 -89.34
CA ARG A 489 32.13 -87.75 -90.03
C ARG A 489 32.41 -89.26 -89.96
N VAL A 490 32.10 -89.92 -88.83
CA VAL A 490 32.19 -91.39 -88.70
C VAL A 490 31.15 -92.10 -89.57
N ARG A 491 29.89 -91.66 -89.56
CA ARG A 491 28.83 -92.21 -90.42
C ARG A 491 29.19 -92.09 -91.91
N ALA A 492 29.70 -90.94 -92.35
CA ALA A 492 30.12 -90.73 -93.73
C ALA A 492 31.27 -91.67 -94.16
N ARG A 493 32.25 -91.92 -93.28
CA ARG A 493 33.32 -92.91 -93.53
C ARG A 493 32.78 -94.33 -93.60
N LEU A 494 31.82 -94.70 -92.76
CA LEU A 494 31.17 -96.01 -92.76
C LEU A 494 30.40 -96.23 -94.09
N LEU A 495 29.66 -95.21 -94.54
CA LEU A 495 28.91 -95.23 -95.81
C LEU A 495 29.83 -95.37 -97.04
N MET A 496 31.03 -94.77 -97.00
CA MET A 496 32.04 -94.97 -98.05
C MET A 496 32.60 -96.41 -98.06
N LEU A 497 32.84 -97.02 -96.89
CA LEU A 497 33.30 -98.41 -96.78
C LEU A 497 32.21 -99.41 -97.22
N GLU A 498 30.95 -99.15 -96.88
CA GLU A 498 29.82 -99.94 -97.39
C GLU A 498 29.66 -99.90 -98.92
N LYS A 499 30.22 -98.88 -99.58
CA LYS A 499 30.16 -98.73 -101.03
C LYS A 499 31.25 -99.56 -101.71
N THR A 500 32.52 -99.44 -101.29
CA THR A 500 33.62 -100.26 -101.84
C THR A 500 33.40 -101.75 -101.60
N ILE A 501 32.83 -102.15 -100.45
CA ILE A 501 32.51 -103.56 -100.13
C ILE A 501 31.43 -104.17 -101.04
N ARG A 502 30.65 -103.35 -101.78
CA ARG A 502 29.72 -103.85 -102.82
C ARG A 502 30.42 -104.06 -104.15
N GLU A 503 31.25 -103.09 -104.55
CA GLU A 503 31.91 -103.06 -105.85
C GLU A 503 32.89 -104.25 -106.04
N GLU A 504 33.59 -104.70 -104.99
CA GLU A 504 34.49 -105.87 -105.06
C GLU A 504 33.78 -107.25 -105.19
N LYS A 505 32.46 -107.33 -105.06
CA LYS A 505 31.75 -108.63 -104.95
C LYS A 505 31.08 -109.16 -106.22
N GLU A 506 30.86 -108.34 -107.23
CA GLU A 506 30.11 -108.76 -108.44
C GLU A 506 31.02 -109.33 -109.53
N GLU A 507 32.22 -108.76 -109.72
CA GLU A 507 33.22 -109.15 -110.73
C GLU A 507 33.56 -110.67 -110.76
N PRO A 508 33.89 -111.34 -109.62
CA PRO A 508 34.31 -112.75 -109.66
C PRO A 508 33.17 -113.74 -109.95
N VAL A 509 31.92 -113.35 -109.68
CA VAL A 509 30.75 -114.24 -109.83
C VAL A 509 30.41 -114.50 -111.30
N HIS A 510 30.56 -113.48 -112.15
CA HIS A 510 30.26 -113.57 -113.58
C HIS A 510 31.30 -114.38 -114.38
N ALA A 511 32.53 -114.50 -113.89
CA ALA A 511 33.55 -115.37 -114.51
C ALA A 511 33.20 -116.85 -114.35
N LEU A 512 32.81 -117.28 -113.14
CA LEU A 512 32.51 -118.68 -112.81
C LEU A 512 31.30 -119.22 -113.58
N TYR A 513 30.25 -118.40 -113.78
CA TYR A 513 29.04 -118.79 -114.51
C TYR A 513 29.32 -119.26 -115.95
N ARG A 514 30.24 -118.58 -116.66
CA ARG A 514 30.65 -118.96 -118.03
C ARG A 514 31.41 -120.29 -118.07
N GLN A 515 32.11 -120.63 -116.99
CA GLN A 515 32.92 -121.84 -116.90
C GLN A 515 32.05 -123.08 -116.60
N ILE A 516 31.06 -122.94 -115.71
CA ILE A 516 30.09 -123.99 -115.36
C ILE A 516 29.34 -124.48 -116.61
N GLN A 517 28.78 -123.55 -117.40
CA GLN A 517 27.95 -123.90 -118.56
C GLN A 517 28.73 -124.66 -119.67
N ASN A 518 30.06 -124.49 -119.74
CA ASN A 518 30.94 -125.19 -120.69
C ASN A 518 31.41 -126.56 -120.17
N LEU A 519 31.31 -126.81 -118.86
CA LEU A 519 31.60 -128.11 -118.24
C LEU A 519 30.36 -129.02 -118.22
N SER A 520 29.16 -128.49 -117.98
CA SER A 520 27.91 -129.27 -117.98
C SER A 520 27.68 -130.02 -119.31
N GLY A 521 28.02 -129.40 -120.45
CA GLY A 521 27.91 -130.02 -121.77
C GLY A 521 28.85 -131.22 -122.01
N LYS A 522 29.88 -131.41 -121.17
CA LYS A 522 30.82 -132.54 -121.25
C LYS A 522 30.49 -133.67 -120.27
N LEU A 523 29.72 -133.38 -119.21
CA LEU A 523 29.36 -134.37 -118.18
C LEU A 523 28.37 -135.41 -118.69
N ALA A 524 27.32 -134.96 -119.40
CA ALA A 524 26.26 -135.81 -119.95
C ALA A 524 26.76 -136.88 -120.94
N ALA A 525 27.95 -136.70 -121.53
CA ALA A 525 28.59 -137.68 -122.41
C ALA A 525 29.31 -138.81 -121.66
N LYS A 526 29.47 -138.73 -120.33
CA LYS A 526 30.16 -139.73 -119.50
C LYS A 526 29.29 -140.47 -118.50
N GLU A 527 28.09 -139.99 -118.22
CA GLU A 527 27.15 -140.66 -117.31
C GLU A 527 26.57 -141.96 -117.91
N SER A 528 26.53 -142.10 -119.25
CA SER A 528 26.12 -143.33 -119.94
C SER A 528 27.10 -144.49 -119.78
N GLU A 529 28.41 -144.23 -119.80
CA GLU A 529 29.46 -145.25 -119.60
C GLU A 529 29.46 -145.80 -118.16
N ASN A 530 29.16 -144.94 -117.18
CA ASN A 530 29.30 -145.26 -115.76
C ASN A 530 28.28 -146.30 -115.28
N SER A 531 27.12 -146.41 -115.95
CA SER A 531 26.08 -147.41 -115.65
C SER A 531 26.59 -148.85 -115.73
N VAL A 532 27.60 -149.14 -116.57
CA VAL A 532 28.12 -150.51 -116.78
C VAL A 532 29.05 -150.94 -115.64
N LEU A 533 29.72 -149.99 -114.97
CA LEU A 533 30.71 -150.27 -113.95
C LEU A 533 30.11 -150.62 -112.57
N ALA A 534 28.91 -150.11 -112.27
CA ALA A 534 28.21 -150.35 -111.00
C ALA A 534 28.03 -151.85 -110.68
N SER A 535 27.86 -152.70 -111.69
CA SER A 535 27.68 -154.15 -111.55
C SER A 535 28.92 -154.90 -111.02
N ARG A 536 30.10 -154.27 -110.96
CA ARG A 536 31.37 -154.96 -110.61
C ARG A 536 31.76 -154.85 -109.13
N ILE A 537 31.28 -153.82 -108.42
CA ILE A 537 31.72 -153.50 -107.05
C ILE A 537 31.11 -154.45 -106.00
N ILE A 538 29.89 -154.94 -106.24
CA ILE A 538 29.13 -155.87 -105.36
C ILE A 538 29.89 -157.19 -105.03
N ARG A 539 30.99 -157.51 -105.73
CA ARG A 539 31.79 -158.72 -105.52
C ARG A 539 33.03 -158.57 -104.63
N LEU A 540 33.33 -157.38 -104.12
CA LEU A 540 34.51 -157.14 -103.27
C LEU A 540 34.19 -156.94 -101.78
N ASP A 541 32.92 -156.68 -101.43
CA ASP A 541 32.46 -156.49 -100.04
C ASP A 541 32.53 -157.76 -99.16
N THR A 542 32.81 -158.93 -99.74
CA THR A 542 32.82 -160.21 -99.02
C THR A 542 34.16 -160.60 -98.40
N GLU A 543 35.25 -159.86 -98.67
CA GLU A 543 36.62 -160.37 -98.41
C GLU A 543 37.42 -159.58 -97.37
N ASN A 544 37.20 -158.27 -97.21
CA ASN A 544 37.94 -157.44 -96.24
C ASN A 544 37.42 -157.52 -94.79
N THR A 545 36.33 -158.24 -94.52
CA THR A 545 35.68 -158.36 -93.20
C THR A 545 36.50 -159.17 -92.16
N ARG A 546 37.79 -159.45 -92.42
CA ARG A 546 38.58 -160.42 -91.64
C ARG A 546 39.94 -159.95 -91.13
N LEU A 547 40.38 -158.72 -91.43
CA LEU A 547 41.68 -158.21 -90.94
C LEU A 547 41.55 -156.88 -90.18
N SER A 548 42.00 -156.94 -88.92
CA SER A 548 42.51 -155.80 -88.13
C SER A 548 41.51 -154.74 -87.67
N GLN A 549 40.55 -155.15 -86.83
CA GLN A 549 40.10 -154.29 -85.74
C GLN A 549 41.22 -154.13 -84.67
N LEU A 550 41.14 -153.04 -83.88
CA LEU A 550 41.74 -152.78 -82.54
C LEU A 550 43.09 -152.03 -82.40
N LEU A 551 43.02 -150.90 -81.66
CA LEU A 551 44.02 -150.22 -80.78
C LEU A 551 45.15 -149.33 -81.40
N THR A 552 45.63 -148.22 -80.80
CA THR A 552 45.03 -147.03 -80.08
C THR A 552 46.12 -145.97 -79.69
N ASP A 553 45.71 -144.70 -79.60
CA ASP A 553 46.10 -143.54 -78.74
C ASP A 553 47.51 -143.32 -78.11
N ILE A 554 48.03 -142.07 -78.18
CA ILE A 554 49.16 -141.46 -77.41
C ILE A 554 48.96 -139.91 -77.26
N GLY A 555 49.53 -139.23 -76.24
CA GLY A 555 49.66 -137.75 -76.16
C GLY A 555 50.74 -137.21 -75.17
N CYS A 556 51.32 -136.00 -75.40
CA CYS A 556 52.42 -135.33 -74.62
C CYS A 556 52.60 -133.79 -74.95
N PRO A 557 53.53 -132.98 -74.34
CA PRO A 557 53.36 -131.50 -74.06
C PRO A 557 54.57 -130.50 -74.33
N HIS A 558 54.56 -129.27 -73.74
CA HIS A 558 55.65 -128.25 -73.41
C HIS A 558 55.88 -126.88 -74.19
N GLU A 559 56.19 -125.79 -73.41
CA GLU A 559 57.13 -124.59 -73.55
C GLU A 559 57.06 -123.52 -74.72
N THR A 560 57.65 -122.28 -74.76
CA THR A 560 58.49 -121.27 -73.96
C THR A 560 58.22 -119.80 -74.54
N GLU A 561 58.82 -118.57 -74.40
CA GLU A 561 59.86 -117.70 -73.65
C GLU A 561 59.65 -116.17 -74.09
N ALA A 562 60.37 -115.03 -73.83
CA ALA A 562 61.40 -114.44 -72.90
C ALA A 562 61.64 -112.87 -73.10
N ALA A 563 62.47 -112.21 -72.25
CA ALA A 563 63.38 -111.01 -72.44
C ALA A 563 62.99 -109.46 -72.44
N GLU A 564 63.65 -108.69 -71.52
CA GLU A 564 64.34 -107.33 -71.61
C GLU A 564 63.61 -105.98 -71.99
N GLU A 565 64.11 -104.69 -71.87
CA GLU A 565 65.42 -104.08 -71.45
C GLU A 565 65.43 -102.64 -70.73
N LYS A 566 65.97 -101.53 -71.32
CA LYS A 566 66.44 -100.20 -70.73
C LYS A 566 65.44 -99.00 -70.87
N GLY A 567 65.56 -97.81 -70.23
CA GLY A 567 66.48 -97.25 -69.18
C GLY A 567 66.49 -95.68 -69.05
N ILE A 568 67.35 -95.11 -68.15
CA ILE A 568 67.83 -93.69 -68.01
C ILE A 568 67.15 -92.70 -66.98
N LYS A 569 67.96 -91.79 -66.39
CA LYS A 569 67.77 -90.76 -65.31
C LYS A 569 68.04 -89.31 -65.88
N PRO A 570 68.20 -88.17 -65.15
CA PRO A 570 68.13 -87.80 -63.71
C PRO A 570 67.16 -86.59 -63.44
N GLY A 571 67.13 -85.84 -62.31
CA GLY A 571 67.91 -85.77 -61.06
C GLY A 571 67.18 -84.94 -59.97
N SER A 572 67.50 -85.08 -58.68
CA SER A 572 68.60 -84.39 -57.96
C SER A 572 68.16 -83.04 -57.34
N LEU A 573 67.72 -83.01 -56.07
CA LEU A 573 68.48 -82.53 -54.88
C LEU A 573 68.52 -80.97 -54.76
N ASP A 574 68.64 -80.34 -53.58
CA ASP A 574 69.21 -80.83 -52.32
C ASP A 574 68.70 -80.12 -51.03
N LYS A 575 68.94 -80.77 -49.89
CA LYS A 575 69.12 -80.29 -48.50
C LYS A 575 68.28 -79.13 -47.90
N THR A 576 67.56 -79.51 -46.85
CA THR A 576 67.39 -78.73 -45.61
C THR A 576 68.74 -78.35 -44.97
N PRO A 577 68.78 -77.31 -44.12
CA PRO A 577 69.00 -77.64 -42.71
C PRO A 577 68.17 -76.80 -41.71
N ALA A 578 67.86 -77.45 -40.60
CA ALA A 578 67.54 -76.89 -39.28
C ALA A 578 68.30 -77.75 -38.24
N PRO A 579 68.28 -77.48 -36.92
CA PRO A 579 67.79 -76.29 -36.19
C PRO A 579 68.82 -75.73 -35.17
N ASN A 580 68.54 -74.56 -34.59
CA ASN A 580 69.03 -74.23 -33.22
C ASN A 580 67.85 -74.39 -32.24
N ARG A 581 67.72 -75.59 -31.65
CA ARG A 581 66.57 -75.93 -30.78
C ARG A 581 66.77 -75.53 -29.31
N SER A 582 68.01 -75.30 -28.89
CA SER A 582 68.39 -74.79 -27.56
C SER A 582 67.85 -73.38 -27.31
N ASP A 583 68.08 -72.49 -28.26
CA ASP A 583 67.98 -71.04 -28.04
C ASP A 583 66.50 -70.62 -27.97
N ILE A 584 65.69 -71.22 -28.85
CA ILE A 584 64.22 -71.08 -28.87
C ILE A 584 63.62 -71.55 -27.53
N SER A 585 64.12 -72.63 -26.93
CA SER A 585 63.63 -73.11 -25.62
C SER A 585 63.90 -72.12 -24.48
N GLY A 586 64.96 -71.32 -24.56
CA GLY A 586 65.22 -70.22 -23.61
C GLY A 586 64.18 -69.11 -23.75
N PHE A 587 63.97 -68.60 -24.96
CA PHE A 587 62.98 -67.55 -25.22
C PHE A 587 61.54 -67.98 -24.87
N LEU A 588 61.19 -69.25 -25.07
CA LEU A 588 59.87 -69.81 -24.72
C LEU A 588 59.61 -69.87 -23.19
N MET A 589 60.63 -69.89 -22.34
CA MET A 589 60.45 -69.79 -20.88
C MET A 589 60.24 -68.34 -20.44
N ASN A 590 60.87 -67.39 -21.11
CA ASN A 590 60.75 -65.95 -20.80
C ASN A 590 59.39 -65.36 -21.22
N LEU A 591 58.52 -66.12 -21.88
CA LEU A 591 57.13 -65.72 -22.19
C LEU A 591 56.19 -65.70 -20.97
N ASP A 592 56.62 -66.22 -19.82
CA ASP A 592 55.86 -66.12 -18.56
C ASP A 592 56.10 -64.81 -17.80
N ASP A 593 57.22 -64.11 -18.06
CA ASP A 593 57.60 -62.87 -17.37
C ASP A 593 57.10 -61.63 -18.14
N PRO A 594 56.19 -60.81 -17.58
CA PRO A 594 55.68 -59.61 -18.24
C PRO A 594 56.73 -58.60 -18.68
N LEU A 595 57.91 -58.57 -18.04
CA LEU A 595 58.99 -57.64 -18.39
C LEU A 595 59.82 -58.08 -19.60
N HIS A 596 59.95 -59.39 -19.83
CA HIS A 596 60.81 -59.95 -20.87
C HIS A 596 60.03 -60.61 -22.04
N ALA A 597 58.73 -60.86 -21.87
CA ALA A 597 57.90 -61.54 -22.87
C ALA A 597 57.82 -60.80 -24.22
N MET A 598 57.89 -59.46 -24.25
CA MET A 598 57.79 -58.69 -25.51
C MET A 598 59.04 -58.84 -26.38
N ASP A 599 60.24 -58.73 -25.80
CA ASP A 599 61.51 -58.96 -26.51
C ASP A 599 61.70 -60.43 -26.87
N ALA A 600 61.27 -61.36 -26.02
CA ALA A 600 61.24 -62.79 -26.34
C ALA A 600 60.30 -63.07 -27.54
N ALA A 601 59.10 -62.49 -27.55
CA ALA A 601 58.14 -62.63 -28.66
C ALA A 601 58.70 -62.01 -29.97
N ALA A 602 59.29 -60.82 -29.91
CA ALA A 602 59.93 -60.18 -31.06
C ALA A 602 61.11 -61.01 -31.61
N SER A 603 61.88 -61.64 -30.72
CA SER A 603 62.97 -62.55 -31.08
C SER A 603 62.44 -63.84 -31.73
N ILE A 604 61.36 -64.41 -31.23
CA ILE A 604 60.72 -65.62 -31.80
C ILE A 604 60.20 -65.35 -33.22
N LEU A 605 59.59 -64.19 -33.48
CA LEU A 605 59.09 -63.84 -34.83
C LEU A 605 60.20 -63.76 -35.89
N ARG A 606 61.44 -63.42 -35.52
CA ARG A 606 62.58 -63.35 -36.47
C ARG A 606 62.96 -64.70 -37.09
N PHE A 607 62.56 -65.82 -36.51
CA PHE A 607 62.82 -67.17 -37.06
C PHE A 607 61.77 -67.63 -38.09
N GLY A 608 60.67 -66.90 -38.25
CA GLY A 608 59.67 -67.13 -39.30
C GLY A 608 58.82 -68.41 -39.14
N PRO A 609 58.13 -68.85 -40.22
CA PRO A 609 57.13 -69.95 -40.17
C PRO A 609 57.67 -71.31 -39.72
N GLN A 610 58.99 -71.50 -39.64
CA GLN A 610 59.60 -72.75 -39.19
C GLN A 610 59.38 -73.04 -37.70
N VAL A 611 58.95 -72.04 -36.91
CA VAL A 611 58.61 -72.20 -35.49
C VAL A 611 57.15 -72.62 -35.27
N THR A 612 56.27 -72.49 -36.28
CA THR A 612 54.83 -72.81 -36.19
C THR A 612 54.57 -74.20 -35.60
N ASP A 613 55.25 -75.23 -36.11
CA ASP A 613 55.09 -76.63 -35.68
C ASP A 613 55.51 -76.87 -34.21
N MET A 614 56.31 -75.98 -33.61
CA MET A 614 56.69 -76.04 -32.18
C MET A 614 55.81 -75.18 -31.28
N LEU A 615 55.11 -74.18 -31.85
CA LEU A 615 54.19 -73.30 -31.12
C LEU A 615 52.78 -73.90 -31.00
N ILE A 616 52.29 -74.62 -32.02
CA ILE A 616 50.94 -75.22 -32.01
C ILE A 616 50.67 -76.11 -30.77
N PRO A 617 51.57 -77.00 -30.32
CA PRO A 617 51.35 -77.79 -29.10
C PRO A 617 51.25 -76.94 -27.82
N LEU A 618 51.92 -75.77 -27.80
CA LEU A 618 51.95 -74.87 -26.65
C LEU A 618 50.68 -74.01 -26.51
N LEU A 619 49.80 -73.98 -27.51
CA LEU A 619 48.46 -73.38 -27.37
C LEU A 619 47.59 -74.10 -26.33
N TYR A 620 47.87 -75.38 -26.07
CA TYR A 620 47.07 -76.25 -25.19
C TYR A 620 47.80 -76.62 -23.88
N GLN A 621 49.00 -76.08 -23.63
CA GLN A 621 49.84 -76.45 -22.50
C GLN A 621 50.50 -75.22 -21.84
N GLY A 622 50.33 -75.07 -20.52
CA GLY A 622 50.94 -74.00 -19.72
C GLY A 622 49.97 -72.92 -19.22
N PRO A 623 50.48 -71.88 -18.53
CA PRO A 623 49.66 -70.82 -17.96
C PRO A 623 48.98 -69.97 -19.04
N GLN A 624 47.84 -69.35 -18.72
CA GLN A 624 47.03 -68.59 -19.69
C GLN A 624 47.81 -67.47 -20.37
N SER A 625 48.70 -66.77 -19.66
CA SER A 625 49.57 -65.72 -20.24
C SER A 625 50.50 -66.26 -21.34
N ARG A 626 51.09 -67.44 -21.14
CA ARG A 626 51.93 -68.10 -22.15
C ARG A 626 51.11 -68.51 -23.36
N ARG A 627 49.93 -69.12 -23.12
CA ARG A 627 49.01 -69.54 -24.19
C ARG A 627 48.49 -68.34 -25.00
N ALA A 628 48.26 -67.20 -24.35
CA ALA A 628 47.95 -65.94 -25.02
C ALA A 628 49.10 -65.45 -25.90
N TRP A 629 50.33 -65.34 -25.37
CA TRP A 629 51.51 -64.95 -26.17
C TRP A 629 51.78 -65.88 -27.35
N VAL A 630 51.64 -67.20 -27.18
CA VAL A 630 51.77 -68.19 -28.26
C VAL A 630 50.69 -68.01 -29.33
N ALA A 631 49.45 -67.69 -28.95
CA ALA A 631 48.38 -67.37 -29.90
C ALA A 631 48.66 -66.07 -30.68
N VAL A 632 49.17 -65.03 -30.03
CA VAL A 632 49.59 -63.77 -30.68
C VAL A 632 50.76 -64.00 -31.64
N LEU A 633 51.74 -64.82 -31.27
CA LEU A 633 52.88 -65.19 -32.12
C LEU A 633 52.42 -65.96 -33.37
N LEU A 634 51.59 -66.99 -33.19
CA LEU A 634 51.05 -67.78 -34.31
C LEU A 634 50.16 -66.95 -35.24
N TYR A 635 49.40 -65.99 -34.70
CA TYR A 635 48.65 -65.04 -35.51
C TYR A 635 49.56 -64.12 -36.33
N GLU A 636 50.58 -63.52 -35.71
CA GLU A 636 51.49 -62.57 -36.39
C GLU A 636 52.46 -63.24 -37.36
N LEU A 637 52.70 -64.57 -37.24
CA LEU A 637 53.39 -65.38 -38.25
C LEU A 637 52.54 -65.65 -39.51
N ASN A 638 51.21 -65.58 -39.40
CA ASN A 638 50.24 -65.77 -40.49
C ASN A 638 50.43 -67.06 -41.31
N ASP A 639 50.76 -68.17 -40.64
CA ASP A 639 50.98 -69.48 -41.24
C ASP A 639 49.64 -70.25 -41.43
N PRO A 640 49.32 -70.78 -42.63
CA PRO A 640 48.08 -71.52 -42.87
C PRO A 640 47.92 -72.83 -42.08
N ARG A 641 48.95 -73.30 -41.37
CA ARG A 641 48.86 -74.40 -40.39
C ARG A 641 48.27 -73.96 -39.06
N ALA A 642 48.42 -72.68 -38.69
CA ALA A 642 48.01 -72.15 -37.40
C ALA A 642 46.51 -71.76 -37.35
N THR A 643 45.88 -71.52 -38.50
CA THR A 643 44.51 -70.99 -38.60
C THR A 643 43.48 -71.86 -37.88
N LYS A 644 43.58 -73.20 -38.00
CA LYS A 644 42.63 -74.10 -37.33
C LYS A 644 42.86 -74.17 -35.81
N PRO A 645 44.07 -74.46 -35.28
CA PRO A 645 44.33 -74.39 -33.85
C PRO A 645 43.96 -73.06 -33.19
N LEU A 646 44.11 -71.93 -33.90
CA LEU A 646 43.68 -70.61 -33.44
C LEU A 646 42.15 -70.46 -33.43
N SER A 647 41.41 -71.01 -34.41
CA SER A 647 39.94 -71.06 -34.38
C SER A 647 39.44 -71.92 -33.22
N ASP A 648 39.99 -73.14 -33.08
CA ASP A 648 39.63 -74.09 -32.03
C ASP A 648 39.88 -73.47 -30.62
N LEU A 649 40.94 -72.67 -30.44
CA LEU A 649 41.20 -71.91 -29.20
C LEU A 649 40.23 -70.72 -29.03
N LEU A 650 39.93 -69.97 -30.08
CA LEU A 650 38.98 -68.85 -30.07
C LEU A 650 37.51 -69.29 -29.98
N GLU A 651 37.21 -70.58 -30.16
CA GLU A 651 35.90 -71.18 -29.90
C GLU A 651 35.80 -71.77 -28.49
N SER A 652 36.93 -72.07 -27.84
CA SER A 652 36.96 -72.60 -26.46
C SER A 652 36.29 -71.68 -25.43
N SER A 653 35.68 -72.26 -24.40
CA SER A 653 34.91 -71.56 -23.37
C SER A 653 35.75 -71.07 -22.18
N GLU A 654 37.06 -70.88 -22.36
CA GLU A 654 37.96 -70.46 -21.28
C GLU A 654 37.81 -68.95 -20.99
N THR A 655 37.14 -68.62 -19.89
CA THR A 655 36.79 -67.24 -19.50
C THR A 655 38.03 -66.36 -19.37
N GLY A 656 38.00 -65.18 -20.01
CA GLY A 656 39.09 -64.20 -20.00
C GLY A 656 40.23 -64.46 -20.99
N LEU A 657 40.43 -65.70 -21.47
CA LEU A 657 41.57 -66.01 -22.35
C LEU A 657 41.50 -65.27 -23.70
N ARG A 658 40.29 -65.12 -24.26
CA ARG A 658 40.08 -64.38 -25.53
C ARG A 658 40.42 -62.89 -25.38
N GLU A 659 40.01 -62.28 -24.27
CA GLU A 659 40.30 -60.87 -23.96
C GLU A 659 41.80 -60.66 -23.70
N LEU A 660 42.44 -61.58 -22.98
CA LEU A 660 43.89 -61.58 -22.75
C LEU A 660 44.68 -61.68 -24.05
N ILE A 661 44.22 -62.49 -25.03
CA ILE A 661 44.82 -62.57 -26.38
C ILE A 661 44.68 -61.23 -27.12
N TRP A 662 43.53 -60.56 -27.04
CA TRP A 662 43.33 -59.26 -27.68
C TRP A 662 44.16 -58.14 -27.04
N ASP A 663 44.22 -58.07 -25.71
CA ASP A 663 45.00 -57.08 -24.96
C ASP A 663 46.51 -57.29 -25.17
N THR A 664 47.03 -58.51 -25.00
CA THR A 664 48.45 -58.80 -25.28
C THR A 664 48.83 -58.48 -26.73
N ARG A 665 47.96 -58.76 -27.71
CA ARG A 665 48.17 -58.39 -29.12
C ARG A 665 48.18 -56.88 -29.34
N LEU A 666 47.29 -56.14 -28.68
CA LEU A 666 47.23 -54.67 -28.79
C LEU A 666 48.51 -54.05 -28.23
N ARG A 667 48.86 -54.39 -26.98
CA ARG A 667 50.10 -53.94 -26.31
C ARG A 667 51.34 -54.29 -27.13
N PHE A 668 51.43 -55.50 -27.69
CA PHE A 668 52.58 -55.90 -28.51
C PHE A 668 52.68 -55.12 -29.83
N ARG A 669 51.54 -54.78 -30.46
CA ARG A 669 51.52 -53.93 -31.67
C ARG A 669 51.87 -52.49 -31.35
N GLU A 670 51.44 -51.96 -30.21
CA GLU A 670 51.79 -50.61 -29.75
C GLU A 670 53.27 -50.50 -29.36
N TRP A 671 53.79 -51.47 -28.61
CA TRP A 671 55.21 -51.60 -28.31
C TRP A 671 56.07 -51.69 -29.59
N ARG A 672 55.66 -52.52 -30.56
CA ARG A 672 56.37 -52.64 -31.86
C ARG A 672 56.33 -51.32 -32.64
N ARG A 673 55.25 -50.52 -32.57
CA ARG A 673 55.21 -49.17 -33.15
C ARG A 673 56.18 -48.23 -32.42
N SER A 674 56.19 -48.20 -31.09
CA SER A 674 57.09 -47.32 -30.33
C SER A 674 58.57 -47.64 -30.56
N GLY A 675 58.93 -48.91 -30.75
CA GLY A 675 60.29 -49.32 -31.11
C GLY A 675 60.73 -48.79 -32.49
N VAL A 676 59.82 -48.73 -33.46
CA VAL A 676 60.08 -48.16 -34.80
C VAL A 676 60.28 -46.64 -34.76
N SER A 677 59.73 -45.94 -33.76
CA SER A 677 59.93 -44.49 -33.57
C SER A 677 61.28 -44.11 -32.95
N SER A 678 62.18 -45.07 -32.64
CA SER A 678 63.46 -44.80 -31.97
C SER A 678 64.71 -45.07 -32.83
N THR A 679 64.58 -45.38 -34.12
CA THR A 679 65.73 -45.69 -35.01
C THR A 679 65.71 -44.96 -36.37
N THR A 680 65.32 -43.68 -36.38
CA THR A 680 65.59 -42.76 -37.50
C THR A 680 66.09 -41.41 -36.95
N ALA A 681 67.25 -41.44 -36.31
CA ALA A 681 67.95 -40.28 -35.76
C ALA A 681 69.48 -40.43 -35.89
N GLN A 682 69.94 -40.70 -37.10
CA GLN A 682 71.31 -40.54 -37.61
C GLN A 682 71.26 -40.23 -39.10
#